data_AF-A0A1D6JDY3-F1
#
_entry.id   AF-A0A1D6JDY3-F1
#
_cell.length_a   1.000
_cell.length_b   1.000
_cell.length_c   1.000
_cell.angle_alpha   90.00
_cell.angle_beta   90.00
_cell.angle_gamma   90.00
#
_symmetry.space_group_name_H-M   'P 1'
#
loop_
_entity.id
_entity.type
_entity.pdbx_description
1 polymer ?
#
loop_
_entity_poly.entity_id
_entity_poly.type
_entity_poly.pdbx_seq_one_letter_code
_entity_poly.pdbx_strand_id
1 'polypeptide(L)'
;MVRLGLWGEGTSFQTFPQFLGALEKGGVGALELVAMDMKARGMYVCRTLSYKGADFYIVEAPLEERMMNMYRRAAEFWAELRLELLSASELFADGNSNQIWRLYWASHQRFFRHMCMSAKVPAVVRLAKEALAENKCVVIGLQSTGEARTEEAVTKYGVEMEDFVSGPRELLLKLVEENYPLPPKPDSFQQGEETVTEIQRKRALDVSFKGRVRKVAKVVDVSDDDTDDYSPSESDHESTESDEEFHMCQICNTEEEQSLLLHCSGCSRHVHPHCLTPPWTGTITDDWACYTCKIVEDEEKKQDAHVADCLKRYDSAVEKKLKILDIISSLDLPNNPLDDIIDQLGEPDNVAEITGRRGMLVRALDGKGVVYQARNAKEVSMEMINMHEKQQFMDDKKLIAIISEAGSAGVSLHADRRAKNQRRRVHITLELPWSADRAIQQFGRTHRSNQTSAPQYRLLFTNLGGEKRFASIVAKRLESLGALTQGDRRAGPSLSAFNYDSNYGKKALTMMYRGIMEQDSFPVVPPGCSDDETSIQEFINEAKAALVSVGIIRDAFICNGKDPGKLSGRIVDSDMHDVARFLNRLLGLSPNIQNRLFDLFTSILDIVLHNARIEGQLDSGIVDIKAKNVEMTESPRTVHTDSLSGALTVLFTFTIDRGVTWESAKTMLEEREKFGAGTSIDGFYESRREWMGRRHFILSLEGSTEGMYKIIRPAIGEALREMPSSELKSKYRKVSSIDKVSKGWQEEYDASSKQCMHGSKCKIGSYCTVGRRLQELNILGGLILPVWGTIEKALAKQERLIHKRIRVVRLVTTNDSQRIVGLLIPNSAVESVLTGLQWVGH
;
A
#
# COMPACT_ATOMS: atom_id res chain seq x y z
N MET A 1 10.30 -26.79 -5.43
CA MET A 1 10.41 -26.63 -3.97
C MET A 1 10.16 -27.96 -3.21
N VAL A 2 9.40 -28.92 -3.77
CA VAL A 2 9.48 -30.38 -3.41
C VAL A 2 10.92 -30.93 -3.54
N ARG A 3 11.69 -30.43 -4.53
CA ARG A 3 13.13 -30.74 -4.72
C ARG A 3 14.05 -30.47 -3.52
N LEU A 4 13.62 -29.68 -2.53
CA LEU A 4 14.42 -29.36 -1.33
C LEU A 4 14.10 -30.28 -0.14
N GLY A 5 13.19 -31.26 -0.28
CA GLY A 5 12.87 -32.21 0.80
C GLY A 5 12.24 -31.57 2.04
N LEU A 6 11.57 -30.42 1.88
CA LEU A 6 10.91 -29.69 2.98
C LEU A 6 9.45 -30.16 3.22
N TRP A 7 8.81 -30.73 2.20
CA TRP A 7 7.48 -31.35 2.26
C TRP A 7 7.39 -32.47 1.20
N GLY A 8 6.45 -33.39 1.39
CA GLY A 8 6.27 -34.59 0.57
C GLY A 8 6.50 -35.87 1.37
N GLU A 9 6.61 -37.00 0.67
CA GLU A 9 6.82 -38.31 1.27
C GLU A 9 8.12 -38.35 2.11
N GLY A 10 8.05 -38.91 3.32
CA GLY A 10 9.17 -38.97 4.26
C GLY A 10 9.46 -37.69 5.07
N THR A 11 8.61 -36.65 4.98
CA THR A 11 8.76 -35.41 5.75
C THR A 11 7.61 -35.20 6.74
N SER A 12 7.77 -34.26 7.70
CA SER A 12 6.70 -33.88 8.63
C SER A 12 5.47 -33.23 7.95
N PHE A 13 5.60 -32.79 6.69
CA PHE A 13 4.57 -32.05 5.97
C PHE A 13 4.24 -32.76 4.65
N GLN A 14 3.03 -33.30 4.48
CA GLN A 14 2.69 -34.05 3.26
C GLN A 14 2.54 -33.13 2.04
N THR A 15 2.06 -31.90 2.24
CA THR A 15 1.78 -30.94 1.16
C THR A 15 2.34 -29.54 1.47
N PHE A 16 2.58 -28.73 0.43
CA PHE A 16 3.04 -27.36 0.59
C PHE A 16 2.11 -26.47 1.44
N PRO A 17 0.77 -26.53 1.29
CA PRO A 17 -0.13 -25.75 2.15
C PRO A 17 0.00 -26.09 3.64
N GLN A 18 0.25 -27.36 3.99
CA GLN A 18 0.50 -27.76 5.38
C GLN A 18 1.80 -27.16 5.91
N PHE A 19 2.87 -27.21 5.11
CA PHE A 19 4.16 -26.59 5.45
C PHE A 19 4.01 -25.07 5.63
N LEU A 20 3.39 -24.38 4.65
CA LEU A 20 3.17 -22.94 4.71
C LEU A 20 2.35 -22.54 5.93
N GLY A 21 1.24 -23.24 6.20
CA GLY A 21 0.41 -22.97 7.38
C GLY A 21 1.12 -23.19 8.71
N ALA A 22 2.05 -24.15 8.78
CA ALA A 22 2.88 -24.36 9.98
C ALA A 22 3.90 -23.21 10.17
N LEU A 23 4.50 -22.73 9.09
CA LEU A 23 5.41 -21.57 9.13
C LEU A 23 4.70 -20.27 9.49
N GLU A 24 3.50 -20.04 8.95
CA GLU A 24 2.70 -18.87 9.30
C GLU A 24 2.30 -18.86 10.78
N LYS A 25 1.94 -20.02 11.35
CA LYS A 25 1.66 -20.18 12.78
C LYS A 25 2.92 -20.02 13.66
N GLY A 26 4.05 -20.54 13.20
CA GLY A 26 5.34 -20.45 13.88
C GLY A 26 6.04 -19.09 13.71
N GLY A 27 5.56 -18.29 12.76
CA GLY A 27 5.98 -16.92 12.50
C GLY A 27 7.45 -16.77 12.09
N VAL A 28 8.06 -15.64 12.45
CA VAL A 28 9.43 -15.31 12.00
C VAL A 28 10.45 -16.31 12.56
N GLY A 29 10.26 -16.75 13.80
CA GLY A 29 11.16 -17.74 14.42
C GLY A 29 11.19 -19.06 13.65
N ALA A 30 10.04 -19.53 13.15
CA ALA A 30 9.98 -20.75 12.35
C ALA A 30 10.70 -20.61 11.00
N LEU A 31 10.59 -19.44 10.36
CA LEU A 31 11.33 -19.14 9.12
C LEU A 31 12.84 -19.15 9.34
N GLU A 32 13.32 -18.63 10.49
CA GLU A 32 14.74 -18.69 10.86
C GLU A 32 15.21 -20.13 11.06
N LEU A 33 14.41 -20.97 11.73
CA LEU A 33 14.71 -22.39 11.89
C LEU A 33 14.82 -23.13 10.55
N VAL A 34 13.90 -22.86 9.61
CA VAL A 34 14.00 -23.43 8.26
C VAL A 34 15.30 -23.01 7.58
N ALA A 35 15.67 -21.73 7.66
CA ALA A 35 16.91 -21.24 7.05
C ALA A 35 18.15 -21.89 7.68
N MET A 36 18.15 -22.06 9.01
CA MET A 36 19.21 -22.78 9.73
C MET A 36 19.29 -24.25 9.32
N ASP A 37 18.16 -24.95 9.27
CA ASP A 37 18.06 -26.35 8.86
C ASP A 37 18.53 -26.55 7.41
N MET A 38 18.10 -25.67 6.49
CA MET A 38 18.53 -25.71 5.10
C MET A 38 20.04 -25.48 4.96
N LYS A 39 20.63 -24.61 5.78
CA LYS A 39 22.09 -24.39 5.81
C LYS A 39 22.82 -25.59 6.40
N ALA A 40 22.31 -26.18 7.48
CA ALA A 40 22.89 -27.36 8.13
C ALA A 40 22.88 -28.59 7.20
N ARG A 41 21.83 -28.75 6.40
CA ARG A 41 21.72 -29.78 5.36
C ARG A 41 22.54 -29.49 4.09
N GLY A 42 23.25 -28.35 4.03
CA GLY A 42 23.99 -27.92 2.83
C GLY A 42 23.11 -27.55 1.64
N MET A 43 21.79 -27.44 1.82
CA MET A 43 20.82 -27.10 0.77
C MET A 43 20.71 -25.59 0.51
N TYR A 44 21.27 -24.77 1.40
CA TYR A 44 21.24 -23.32 1.30
C TYR A 44 22.62 -22.69 1.53
N VAL A 45 23.13 -22.02 0.50
CA VAL A 45 24.30 -21.13 0.60
C VAL A 45 23.79 -19.70 0.52
N CYS A 46 23.94 -18.94 1.60
CA CYS A 46 23.59 -17.52 1.60
C CYS A 46 24.56 -16.76 0.68
N ARG A 47 24.07 -16.33 -0.49
CA ARG A 47 24.84 -15.53 -1.47
C ARG A 47 24.82 -14.03 -1.15
N THR A 48 24.04 -13.61 -0.16
CA THR A 48 23.85 -12.22 0.22
C THR A 48 24.97 -11.79 1.19
N LEU A 49 25.63 -10.67 0.91
CA LEU A 49 26.61 -10.11 1.83
C LEU A 49 25.95 -9.63 3.12
N SER A 50 26.64 -9.84 4.24
CA SER A 50 26.26 -9.23 5.52
C SER A 50 26.39 -7.71 5.44
N TYR A 51 25.40 -7.00 5.97
CA TYR A 51 25.42 -5.54 6.11
C TYR A 51 26.34 -5.03 7.25
N LYS A 52 27.37 -5.80 7.62
CA LYS A 52 28.33 -5.39 8.66
C LYS A 52 29.02 -4.09 8.27
N GLY A 53 28.92 -3.08 9.13
CA GLY A 53 29.52 -1.76 8.93
C GLY A 53 28.72 -0.83 8.02
N ALA A 54 27.57 -1.26 7.49
CA ALA A 54 26.63 -0.37 6.81
C ALA A 54 25.79 0.37 7.86
N ASP A 55 25.64 1.68 7.69
CA ASP A 55 24.79 2.50 8.54
C ASP A 55 23.45 2.76 7.86
N PHE A 56 22.34 2.75 8.61
CA PHE A 56 21.02 3.09 8.11
C PHE A 56 20.47 4.27 8.91
N TYR A 57 20.03 5.31 8.21
CA TYR A 57 19.40 6.49 8.80
C TYR A 57 18.05 6.72 8.14
N ILE A 58 17.03 6.91 8.96
CA ILE A 58 15.73 7.44 8.54
C ILE A 58 15.83 8.96 8.61
N VAL A 59 15.52 9.63 7.49
CA VAL A 59 15.54 11.08 7.40
C VAL A 59 14.13 11.56 7.05
N GLU A 60 13.52 12.31 7.96
CA GLU A 60 12.26 13.01 7.68
C GLU A 60 12.56 14.31 6.92
N ALA A 61 11.88 14.48 5.79
CA ALA A 61 11.90 15.64 4.92
C ALA A 61 10.51 16.32 5.02
N PRO A 62 10.30 17.20 6.02
CA PRO A 62 9.02 17.85 6.20
C PRO A 62 8.66 18.70 4.97
N LEU A 63 7.38 18.75 4.62
CA LEU A 63 6.90 19.62 3.56
C LEU A 63 7.15 21.08 3.94
N GLU A 64 7.88 21.80 3.09
CA GLU A 64 8.03 23.24 3.17
C GLU A 64 6.68 23.94 2.94
N GLU A 65 6.53 25.16 3.44
CA GLU A 65 5.26 25.90 3.41
C GLU A 65 4.67 26.02 2.00
N ARG A 66 5.51 26.35 1.00
CA ARG A 66 5.11 26.40 -0.41
C ARG A 66 4.54 25.06 -0.89
N MET A 67 5.25 23.97 -0.63
CA MET A 67 4.84 22.62 -1.03
C MET A 67 3.60 22.15 -0.28
N MET A 68 3.46 22.52 0.99
CA MET A 68 2.27 22.23 1.79
C MET A 68 1.02 22.90 1.22
N ASN A 69 1.14 24.16 0.77
CA ASN A 69 0.05 24.87 0.13
C ASN A 69 -0.30 24.28 -1.25
N MET A 70 0.71 23.95 -2.07
CA MET A 70 0.49 23.24 -3.35
C MET A 70 -0.26 21.92 -3.13
N TYR A 71 0.18 21.12 -2.14
CA TYR A 71 -0.45 19.84 -1.82
C TYR A 71 -1.91 20.01 -1.40
N ARG A 72 -2.19 21.00 -0.54
CA ARG A 72 -3.56 21.30 -0.09
C ARG A 72 -4.46 21.66 -1.28
N ARG A 73 -4.05 22.61 -2.11
CA ARG A 73 -4.82 23.03 -3.30
C ARG A 73 -5.04 21.88 -4.28
N ALA A 74 -4.04 21.02 -4.45
CA ALA A 74 -4.18 19.84 -5.29
C ALA A 74 -5.19 18.83 -4.72
N ALA A 75 -5.17 18.58 -3.41
CA ALA A 75 -6.15 17.72 -2.73
C ALA A 75 -7.59 18.24 -2.88
N GLU A 76 -7.78 19.55 -2.69
CA GLU A 76 -9.07 20.23 -2.91
C GLU A 76 -9.53 20.05 -4.36
N PHE A 77 -8.67 20.34 -5.34
CA PHE A 77 -8.99 20.18 -6.75
C PHE A 77 -9.36 18.73 -7.12
N TRP A 78 -8.63 17.72 -6.62
CA TRP A 78 -9.00 16.33 -6.87
C TRP A 78 -10.37 15.98 -6.27
N ALA A 79 -10.71 16.51 -5.09
CA ALA A 79 -12.03 16.31 -4.49
C ALA A 79 -13.15 16.96 -5.33
N GLU A 80 -12.93 18.17 -5.84
CA GLU A 80 -13.85 18.88 -6.75
C GLU A 80 -14.01 18.14 -8.08
N LEU A 81 -12.90 17.75 -8.71
CA LEU A 81 -12.90 16.98 -9.96
C LEU A 81 -13.70 15.68 -9.82
N ARG A 82 -13.61 15.01 -8.66
CA ARG A 82 -14.43 13.82 -8.40
C ARG A 82 -15.91 14.11 -8.43
N LEU A 83 -16.35 15.21 -7.80
CA LEU A 83 -17.77 15.60 -7.78
C LEU A 83 -18.26 15.95 -9.17
N GLU A 84 -17.46 16.67 -9.96
CA GLU A 84 -17.76 16.98 -11.36
C GLU A 84 -17.85 15.72 -12.24
N LEU A 85 -16.93 14.76 -12.06
CA LEU A 85 -16.99 13.49 -12.80
C LEU A 85 -18.19 12.63 -12.39
N LEU A 86 -18.60 12.65 -11.12
CA LEU A 86 -19.82 11.98 -10.66
C LEU A 86 -21.07 12.61 -11.29
N SER A 87 -21.19 13.94 -11.22
CA SER A 87 -22.34 14.66 -11.78
C SER A 87 -22.44 14.46 -13.30
N ALA A 88 -21.32 14.48 -14.01
CA ALA A 88 -21.29 14.18 -15.44
C ALA A 88 -21.62 12.71 -15.73
N SER A 89 -21.20 11.77 -14.90
CA SER A 89 -21.51 10.34 -15.11
C SER A 89 -22.98 10.00 -14.92
N GLU A 90 -23.68 10.68 -14.01
CA GLU A 90 -25.13 10.50 -13.80
C GLU A 90 -25.97 10.98 -15.00
N LEU A 91 -25.47 11.97 -15.74
CA LEU A 91 -26.15 12.54 -16.90
C LEU A 91 -26.00 11.66 -18.17
N PHE A 92 -24.95 10.84 -18.25
CA PHE A 92 -24.51 10.21 -19.52
C PHE A 92 -24.29 8.70 -19.40
N ALA A 93 -25.20 8.00 -18.69
CA ALA A 93 -25.08 6.59 -18.33
C ALA A 93 -25.02 5.61 -19.54
N ASP A 94 -23.84 5.50 -20.15
CA ASP A 94 -23.42 4.34 -20.94
C ASP A 94 -22.43 3.50 -20.12
N GLY A 95 -22.43 2.17 -20.35
CA GLY A 95 -21.84 1.11 -19.51
C GLY A 95 -20.32 1.16 -19.22
N ASN A 96 -19.64 2.28 -19.45
CA ASN A 96 -18.20 2.49 -19.25
C ASN A 96 -17.81 3.17 -17.93
N SER A 97 -18.77 3.42 -17.02
CA SER A 97 -18.53 4.12 -15.74
C SER A 97 -17.42 3.50 -14.88
N ASN A 98 -17.26 2.17 -14.92
CA ASN A 98 -16.22 1.47 -14.15
C ASN A 98 -14.80 1.70 -14.67
N GLN A 99 -14.61 2.00 -15.95
CA GLN A 99 -13.29 2.24 -16.53
C GLN A 99 -12.73 3.60 -16.10
N ILE A 100 -13.57 4.64 -16.14
CA ILE A 100 -13.20 6.01 -15.73
C ILE A 100 -12.74 6.01 -14.27
N TRP A 101 -13.48 5.37 -13.36
CA TRP A 101 -13.08 5.33 -11.94
C TRP A 101 -11.79 4.57 -11.69
N ARG A 102 -11.51 3.49 -12.43
CA ARG A 102 -10.21 2.80 -12.35
C ARG A 102 -9.07 3.71 -12.78
N LEU A 103 -9.24 4.43 -13.89
CA LEU A 103 -8.25 5.37 -14.42
C LEU A 103 -8.04 6.56 -13.48
N TYR A 104 -9.14 7.19 -13.02
CA TYR A 104 -9.13 8.29 -12.06
C TYR A 104 -8.31 7.93 -10.83
N TRP A 105 -8.59 6.78 -10.20
CA TRP A 105 -7.91 6.38 -8.98
C TRP A 105 -6.45 5.96 -9.19
N ALA A 106 -6.13 5.37 -10.35
CA ALA A 106 -4.75 5.08 -10.72
C ALA A 106 -3.94 6.36 -10.99
N SER A 107 -4.55 7.35 -11.63
CA SER A 107 -3.96 8.67 -11.88
C SER A 107 -3.78 9.47 -10.58
N HIS A 108 -4.80 9.53 -9.74
CA HIS A 108 -4.77 10.12 -8.40
C HIS A 108 -3.59 9.58 -7.56
N GLN A 109 -3.45 8.25 -7.48
CA GLN A 109 -2.35 7.63 -6.74
C GLN A 109 -0.97 8.01 -7.30
N ARG A 110 -0.81 8.05 -8.62
CA ARG A 110 0.45 8.44 -9.28
C ARG A 110 0.76 9.92 -9.06
N PHE A 111 -0.25 10.78 -9.12
CA PHE A 111 -0.16 12.22 -8.88
C PHE A 111 0.43 12.51 -7.50
N PHE A 112 -0.20 12.02 -6.42
CA PHE A 112 0.25 12.34 -5.06
C PHE A 112 1.59 11.70 -4.69
N ARG A 113 1.94 10.57 -5.31
CA ARG A 113 3.30 10.01 -5.19
C ARG A 113 4.35 10.93 -5.79
N HIS A 114 4.07 11.48 -6.98
CA HIS A 114 4.97 12.42 -7.63
C HIS A 114 5.11 13.71 -6.80
N MET A 115 4.01 14.21 -6.21
CA MET A 115 4.05 15.31 -5.24
C MET A 115 4.98 14.98 -4.07
N CYS A 116 4.82 13.81 -3.43
CA CYS A 116 5.68 13.41 -2.32
C CYS A 116 7.17 13.29 -2.73
N MET A 117 7.46 12.76 -3.91
CA MET A 117 8.83 12.69 -4.44
C MET A 117 9.43 14.09 -4.61
N SER A 118 8.67 15.01 -5.19
CA SER A 118 9.12 16.40 -5.42
C SER A 118 9.37 17.13 -4.10
N ALA A 119 8.52 16.90 -3.09
CA ALA A 119 8.69 17.47 -1.75
C ALA A 119 10.02 17.07 -1.08
N LYS A 120 10.63 15.94 -1.49
CA LYS A 120 11.89 15.44 -0.93
C LYS A 120 13.13 15.99 -1.65
N VAL A 121 12.98 16.65 -2.80
CA VAL A 121 14.12 17.15 -3.60
C VAL A 121 15.04 18.09 -2.78
N PRO A 122 14.54 19.10 -2.05
CA PRO A 122 15.41 19.98 -1.26
C PRO A 122 16.24 19.23 -0.21
N ALA A 123 15.64 18.22 0.43
CA ALA A 123 16.34 17.38 1.39
C ALA A 123 17.41 16.49 0.74
N VAL A 124 17.12 15.91 -0.44
CA VAL A 124 18.12 15.14 -1.20
C VAL A 124 19.30 16.00 -1.59
N VAL A 125 19.06 17.19 -2.14
CA VAL A 125 20.11 18.12 -2.58
C VAL A 125 20.99 18.53 -1.40
N ARG A 126 20.37 18.87 -0.26
CA ARG A 126 21.10 19.20 0.98
C ARG A 126 21.99 18.04 1.46
N LEU A 127 21.42 16.83 1.58
CA LEU A 127 22.16 15.64 2.02
C LEU A 127 23.30 15.26 1.07
N ALA A 128 23.09 15.43 -0.24
CA ALA A 128 24.11 15.18 -1.25
C ALA A 128 25.28 16.17 -1.09
N LYS A 129 24.99 17.47 -0.96
CA LYS A 129 26.00 18.51 -0.74
C LYS A 129 26.78 18.31 0.56
N GLU A 130 26.11 17.94 1.65
CA GLU A 130 26.74 17.58 2.93
C GLU A 130 27.70 16.38 2.78
N ALA A 131 27.25 15.32 2.09
CA ALA A 131 28.09 14.13 1.87
C ALA A 131 29.34 14.45 1.03
N LEU A 132 29.21 15.29 0.00
CA LEU A 132 30.34 15.73 -0.82
C LEU A 132 31.34 16.57 -0.01
N ALA A 133 30.85 17.46 0.88
CA ALA A 133 31.69 18.24 1.78
C ALA A 133 32.50 17.35 2.75
N GLU A 134 31.95 16.20 3.14
CA GLU A 134 32.63 15.18 3.95
C GLU A 134 33.55 14.24 3.13
N ASN A 135 33.87 14.58 1.88
CA ASN A 135 34.66 13.78 0.94
C ASN A 135 34.10 12.34 0.74
N LYS A 136 32.77 12.23 0.67
CA LYS A 136 32.04 11.00 0.31
C LYS A 136 31.49 11.09 -1.10
N CYS A 137 31.03 9.96 -1.65
CA CYS A 137 30.35 9.90 -2.95
C CYS A 137 28.88 9.58 -2.77
N VAL A 138 28.03 10.15 -3.61
CA VAL A 138 26.58 10.08 -3.46
C VAL A 138 25.97 9.18 -4.52
N VAL A 139 25.05 8.32 -4.12
CA VAL A 139 24.20 7.54 -5.03
C VAL A 139 22.75 7.81 -4.66
N ILE A 140 21.97 8.39 -5.58
CA ILE A 140 20.55 8.71 -5.36
C ILE A 140 19.71 7.66 -6.09
N GLY A 141 18.80 7.02 -5.37
CA GLY A 141 17.92 5.99 -5.88
C GLY A 141 16.48 6.45 -6.01
N LEU A 142 15.89 6.27 -7.20
CA LEU A 142 14.46 6.48 -7.48
C LEU A 142 13.85 5.31 -8.27
N GLN A 143 12.53 5.16 -8.29
CA GLN A 143 11.88 4.16 -9.14
C GLN A 143 11.35 4.78 -10.43
N SER A 144 10.65 5.91 -10.34
CA SER A 144 10.02 6.58 -11.49
C SER A 144 10.83 7.77 -12.00
N THR A 145 11.18 7.76 -13.30
CA THR A 145 11.95 8.82 -13.98
C THR A 145 11.09 9.93 -14.60
N GLY A 146 9.78 9.72 -14.74
CA GLY A 146 8.87 10.67 -15.40
C GLY A 146 8.99 10.76 -16.92
N GLU A 147 9.87 9.96 -17.55
CA GLU A 147 10.21 10.04 -18.99
C GLU A 147 9.01 10.10 -19.93
N ALA A 148 8.04 9.19 -19.78
CA ALA A 148 6.90 9.13 -20.68
C ALA A 148 6.11 10.46 -20.72
N ARG A 149 6.09 11.21 -19.61
CA ARG A 149 5.44 12.53 -19.56
C ARG A 149 6.29 13.60 -20.23
N THR A 150 7.60 13.53 -20.05
CA THR A 150 8.53 14.43 -20.73
C THR A 150 8.48 14.23 -22.25
N GLU A 151 8.45 12.99 -22.75
CA GLU A 151 8.34 12.71 -24.20
C GLU A 151 6.99 13.16 -24.79
N GLU A 152 5.88 12.91 -24.09
CA GLU A 152 4.56 13.41 -24.48
C GLU A 152 4.54 14.95 -24.55
N ALA A 153 5.09 15.63 -23.54
CA ALA A 153 5.18 17.09 -23.51
C ALA A 153 6.07 17.65 -24.62
N VAL A 154 7.22 17.03 -24.91
CA VAL A 154 8.10 17.43 -26.01
C VAL A 154 7.41 17.27 -27.37
N THR A 155 6.58 16.24 -27.52
CA THR A 155 5.77 16.03 -28.74
C THR A 155 4.67 17.10 -28.88
N LYS A 156 4.10 17.56 -27.76
CA LYS A 156 2.99 18.53 -27.73
C LYS A 156 3.44 19.99 -27.83
N TYR A 157 4.49 20.37 -27.10
CA TYR A 157 4.95 21.75 -26.95
C TYR A 157 6.26 22.06 -27.69
N GLY A 158 6.97 21.04 -28.16
CA GLY A 158 8.25 21.19 -28.86
C GLY A 158 9.47 20.92 -27.97
N VAL A 159 10.66 21.13 -28.55
CA VAL A 159 11.95 20.81 -27.94
C VAL A 159 12.40 21.88 -26.93
N GLU A 160 11.96 23.13 -27.11
CA GLU A 160 12.27 24.26 -26.22
C GLU A 160 11.03 24.62 -25.40
N MET A 161 11.20 24.78 -24.09
CA MET A 161 10.11 25.05 -23.14
C MET A 161 10.53 26.10 -22.11
N GLU A 162 9.55 26.77 -21.48
CA GLU A 162 9.82 27.83 -20.49
C GLU A 162 10.37 27.31 -19.16
N ASP A 163 10.01 26.09 -18.76
CA ASP A 163 10.53 25.42 -17.56
C ASP A 163 10.42 23.90 -17.70
N PHE A 164 10.96 23.17 -16.73
CA PHE A 164 10.86 21.71 -16.66
C PHE A 164 9.39 21.22 -16.66
N VAL A 165 9.17 20.06 -17.27
CA VAL A 165 7.83 19.46 -17.37
C VAL A 165 7.34 19.02 -16.00
N SER A 166 6.15 19.50 -15.61
CA SER A 166 5.44 19.05 -14.42
C SER A 166 4.71 17.74 -14.70
N GLY A 167 5.26 16.63 -14.21
CA GLY A 167 4.63 15.31 -14.32
C GLY A 167 3.20 15.23 -13.76
N PRO A 168 2.90 15.83 -12.58
CA PRO A 168 1.55 15.89 -12.04
C PRO A 168 0.57 16.65 -12.94
N ARG A 169 1.00 17.75 -13.57
CA ARG A 169 0.19 18.54 -14.49
C ARG A 169 -0.18 17.75 -15.74
N GLU A 170 0.81 17.18 -16.42
CA GLU A 170 0.58 16.39 -17.65
C GLU A 170 -0.31 15.17 -17.39
N LEU A 171 -0.20 14.57 -16.21
CA LEU A 171 -1.09 13.47 -15.81
C LEU A 171 -2.54 13.93 -15.65
N LEU A 172 -2.79 15.10 -15.07
CA LEU A 172 -4.13 15.67 -14.92
C LEU A 172 -4.73 16.10 -16.26
N LEU A 173 -3.95 16.80 -17.09
CA LEU A 173 -4.37 17.20 -18.43
C LEU A 173 -4.80 16.00 -19.24
N LYS A 174 -3.95 14.96 -19.34
CA LYS A 174 -4.27 13.74 -20.08
C LYS A 174 -5.53 13.04 -19.55
N LEU A 175 -5.68 12.96 -18.22
CA LEU A 175 -6.86 12.34 -17.62
C LEU A 175 -8.15 13.02 -18.08
N VAL A 176 -8.20 14.35 -18.03
CA VAL A 176 -9.39 15.13 -18.39
C VAL A 176 -9.57 15.21 -19.91
N GLU A 177 -8.50 15.42 -20.68
CA GLU A 177 -8.54 15.48 -22.14
C GLU A 177 -9.11 14.19 -22.75
N GLU A 178 -8.65 13.02 -22.30
CA GLU A 178 -9.00 11.73 -22.90
C GLU A 178 -10.23 11.05 -22.27
N ASN A 179 -10.53 11.30 -20.99
CA ASN A 179 -11.48 10.48 -20.23
C ASN A 179 -12.64 11.25 -19.61
N TYR A 180 -12.74 12.56 -19.84
CA TYR A 180 -13.89 13.33 -19.35
C TYR A 180 -15.17 12.85 -20.07
N PRO A 181 -16.22 12.45 -19.32
CA PRO A 181 -17.46 11.94 -19.90
C PRO A 181 -18.19 13.04 -20.67
N LEU A 182 -18.34 12.85 -21.98
CA LEU A 182 -19.11 13.72 -22.87
C LEU A 182 -20.33 12.95 -23.39
N PRO A 183 -21.48 13.62 -23.60
CA PRO A 183 -22.61 12.99 -24.28
C PRO A 183 -22.24 12.60 -25.72
N PRO A 184 -22.99 11.66 -26.33
CA PRO A 184 -22.77 11.27 -27.73
C PRO A 184 -22.86 12.51 -28.64
N LYS A 185 -21.93 12.62 -29.58
CA LYS A 185 -21.92 13.71 -30.56
C LYS A 185 -23.16 13.61 -31.45
N PRO A 186 -23.88 14.72 -31.70
CA PRO A 186 -25.14 14.71 -32.46
C PRO A 186 -25.02 14.16 -33.89
N ASP A 187 -23.84 14.26 -34.53
CA ASP A 187 -23.60 13.71 -35.88
C ASP A 187 -23.74 12.16 -35.95
N SER A 188 -23.71 11.47 -34.80
CA SER A 188 -23.90 10.01 -34.74
C SER A 188 -25.36 9.55 -34.87
N PHE A 189 -26.33 10.47 -34.81
CA PHE A 189 -27.76 10.14 -34.99
C PHE A 189 -28.17 10.03 -36.47
N GLN A 190 -27.41 10.59 -37.42
CA GLN A 190 -27.74 10.53 -38.85
C GLN A 190 -27.32 9.21 -39.53
N GLN A 191 -26.34 8.47 -38.97
CA GLN A 191 -25.88 7.20 -39.56
C GLN A 191 -26.69 5.97 -39.12
N GLY A 192 -27.62 6.11 -38.17
CA GLY A 192 -28.44 5.00 -37.67
C GLY A 192 -29.65 4.65 -38.55
N GLU A 193 -30.16 5.59 -39.36
CA GLU A 193 -31.42 5.41 -40.11
C GLU A 193 -31.28 4.60 -41.40
N GLU A 194 -30.07 4.44 -41.96
CA GLU A 194 -29.85 3.54 -43.10
C GLU A 194 -30.09 2.06 -42.73
N THR A 195 -29.98 1.69 -41.44
CA THR A 195 -30.24 0.30 -40.99
C THR A 195 -31.71 0.04 -40.62
N VAL A 196 -32.51 1.08 -40.36
CA VAL A 196 -33.92 0.94 -39.97
C VAL A 196 -34.83 0.88 -41.20
N THR A 197 -34.44 1.50 -42.31
CA THR A 197 -35.17 1.46 -43.59
C THR A 197 -35.13 0.08 -44.28
N GLU A 198 -34.12 -0.77 -44.00
CA GLU A 198 -34.11 -2.17 -44.45
C GLU A 198 -34.95 -3.13 -43.58
N ILE A 199 -35.30 -2.74 -42.34
CA ILE A 199 -36.09 -3.60 -41.44
C ILE A 199 -37.61 -3.39 -41.63
N GLN A 200 -38.03 -2.22 -42.15
CA GLN A 200 -39.46 -1.94 -42.39
C GLN A 200 -39.97 -2.38 -43.77
N ARG A 201 -39.12 -2.75 -44.73
CA ARG A 201 -39.54 -3.43 -45.98
C ARG A 201 -39.84 -4.93 -45.81
N LYS A 202 -39.74 -5.49 -44.59
CA LYS A 202 -39.99 -6.93 -44.31
C LYS A 202 -41.15 -7.24 -43.35
N ARG A 203 -42.03 -6.29 -43.03
CA ARG A 203 -43.22 -6.54 -42.18
C ARG A 203 -44.50 -5.92 -42.73
N ALA A 204 -44.89 -6.30 -43.94
CA ALA A 204 -46.30 -6.29 -44.35
C ALA A 204 -46.44 -7.14 -45.62
N LEU A 205 -46.54 -8.46 -45.45
CA LEU A 205 -47.27 -9.38 -46.32
C LEU A 205 -47.15 -10.77 -45.69
N ASP A 206 -48.17 -11.19 -44.95
CA ASP A 206 -48.46 -12.60 -44.83
C ASP A 206 -49.95 -12.82 -44.57
N VAL A 207 -50.71 -13.19 -45.62
CA VAL A 207 -51.77 -14.20 -45.54
C VAL A 207 -51.89 -14.89 -46.92
N SER A 208 -51.31 -16.08 -47.06
CA SER A 208 -52.07 -17.33 -47.32
C SER A 208 -51.40 -18.36 -48.25
N PHE A 209 -51.53 -19.62 -47.82
CA PHE A 209 -51.40 -20.92 -48.51
C PHE A 209 -50.03 -21.63 -48.68
N LYS A 210 -49.85 -22.63 -47.80
CA LYS A 210 -49.37 -24.03 -48.00
C LYS A 210 -48.37 -24.33 -49.13
N GLY A 211 -47.24 -24.95 -48.77
CA GLY A 211 -46.52 -25.85 -49.68
C GLY A 211 -45.14 -26.31 -49.17
N ARG A 212 -44.94 -27.63 -49.07
CA ARG A 212 -43.69 -28.30 -48.66
C ARG A 212 -42.57 -28.13 -49.72
N VAL A 213 -41.30 -28.23 -49.27
CA VAL A 213 -40.25 -29.20 -49.70
C VAL A 213 -38.82 -28.60 -49.58
N ARG A 214 -37.91 -29.52 -49.25
CA ARG A 214 -36.47 -29.47 -48.92
C ARG A 214 -35.49 -29.01 -50.02
N LYS A 215 -34.26 -28.67 -49.54
CA LYS A 215 -32.88 -29.04 -50.00
C LYS A 215 -32.05 -28.06 -50.88
N VAL A 216 -30.87 -27.73 -50.32
CA VAL A 216 -29.47 -27.84 -50.88
C VAL A 216 -28.79 -26.65 -51.58
N ALA A 217 -27.55 -26.44 -51.07
CA ALA A 217 -26.34 -25.68 -51.41
C ALA A 217 -25.91 -25.40 -52.88
N LYS A 218 -25.18 -24.27 -53.06
CA LYS A 218 -23.81 -24.09 -53.67
C LYS A 218 -23.53 -22.56 -53.81
N VAL A 219 -22.42 -21.98 -53.33
CA VAL A 219 -21.02 -21.89 -53.84
C VAL A 219 -20.83 -21.03 -55.10
N VAL A 220 -20.28 -19.81 -54.86
CA VAL A 220 -19.12 -19.06 -55.46
C VAL A 220 -19.01 -18.79 -56.99
N ASP A 221 -18.60 -17.54 -57.30
CA ASP A 221 -17.65 -16.99 -58.33
C ASP A 221 -18.23 -15.77 -59.11
N VAL A 222 -17.66 -14.54 -59.07
CA VAL A 222 -16.43 -13.92 -59.65
C VAL A 222 -16.58 -13.43 -61.11
N SER A 223 -15.93 -12.28 -61.43
CA SER A 223 -15.66 -11.56 -62.71
C SER A 223 -16.69 -10.49 -63.12
N ASP A 224 -16.32 -9.19 -63.22
CA ASP A 224 -15.43 -8.46 -64.16
C ASP A 224 -16.02 -8.32 -65.57
N ASP A 225 -16.29 -7.08 -66.00
CA ASP A 225 -15.56 -6.36 -67.08
C ASP A 225 -16.43 -5.29 -67.79
N ASP A 226 -15.73 -4.26 -68.25
CA ASP A 226 -16.15 -3.01 -68.91
C ASP A 226 -16.84 -3.19 -70.27
N THR A 227 -17.60 -2.18 -70.74
CA THR A 227 -17.30 -1.41 -71.97
C THR A 227 -18.39 -0.39 -72.35
N ASP A 228 -17.91 0.79 -72.77
CA ASP A 228 -18.59 1.90 -73.45
C ASP A 228 -19.25 1.49 -74.79
N ASP A 229 -20.18 2.30 -75.34
CA ASP A 229 -19.98 3.05 -76.60
C ASP A 229 -21.25 3.78 -77.16
N TYR A 230 -20.98 4.86 -77.92
CA TYR A 230 -21.74 5.55 -78.99
C TYR A 230 -22.94 6.49 -78.74
N SER A 231 -22.72 7.78 -79.09
CA SER A 231 -23.67 8.84 -79.53
C SER A 231 -24.02 8.68 -81.06
N PRO A 232 -24.67 9.60 -81.84
CA PRO A 232 -25.27 10.94 -81.59
C PRO A 232 -26.55 11.31 -82.42
N SER A 233 -27.00 12.60 -82.31
CA SER A 233 -27.73 13.46 -83.29
C SER A 233 -29.22 13.20 -83.55
N GLU A 234 -30.12 14.14 -83.86
CA GLU A 234 -30.17 15.62 -83.93
C GLU A 234 -31.66 16.03 -84.11
N SER A 235 -31.92 17.34 -84.04
CA SER A 235 -32.99 18.11 -84.72
C SER A 235 -34.23 18.56 -83.93
N ASP A 236 -34.35 19.88 -83.90
CA ASP A 236 -35.40 20.77 -83.42
C ASP A 236 -36.78 20.59 -84.10
N HIS A 237 -37.88 20.82 -83.36
CA HIS A 237 -38.69 22.04 -83.45
C HIS A 237 -39.97 21.96 -82.60
N GLU A 238 -40.33 23.13 -82.06
CA GLU A 238 -41.48 23.47 -81.24
C GLU A 238 -42.85 23.12 -81.86
N SER A 239 -43.78 22.69 -81.01
CA SER A 239 -45.18 23.12 -81.09
C SER A 239 -45.86 22.98 -79.73
N THR A 240 -46.39 24.09 -79.25
CA THR A 240 -47.23 24.25 -78.05
C THR A 240 -48.52 23.45 -78.13
N GLU A 241 -48.75 22.55 -77.17
CA GLU A 241 -50.08 22.14 -76.74
C GLU A 241 -50.16 22.29 -75.21
N SER A 242 -51.22 22.93 -74.74
CA SER A 242 -51.53 23.12 -73.33
C SER A 242 -52.04 21.81 -72.73
N ASP A 243 -51.22 21.15 -71.92
CA ASP A 243 -51.65 20.01 -71.11
C ASP A 243 -52.54 20.50 -69.97
N GLU A 244 -53.84 20.24 -70.05
CA GLU A 244 -54.73 20.29 -68.88
C GLU A 244 -54.36 19.12 -67.95
N GLU A 245 -53.64 19.41 -66.86
CA GLU A 245 -53.30 18.42 -65.84
C GLU A 245 -54.57 17.91 -65.13
N PHE A 246 -55.00 16.68 -65.43
CA PHE A 246 -56.16 16.05 -64.80
C PHE A 246 -55.85 15.67 -63.34
N HIS A 247 -56.47 16.35 -62.37
CA HIS A 247 -56.33 16.02 -60.94
C HIS A 247 -57.51 15.14 -60.46
N MET A 248 -57.22 13.89 -60.07
CA MET A 248 -58.18 12.94 -59.50
C MET A 248 -58.04 12.85 -57.97
N CYS A 249 -59.16 12.64 -57.26
CA CYS A 249 -59.11 12.39 -55.81
C CYS A 249 -58.42 11.04 -55.54
N GLN A 250 -57.30 11.03 -54.82
CA GLN A 250 -56.53 9.81 -54.57
C GLN A 250 -57.17 8.83 -53.56
N ILE A 251 -58.30 9.19 -52.92
CA ILE A 251 -59.00 8.31 -51.98
C ILE A 251 -60.16 7.57 -52.66
N CYS A 252 -61.00 8.27 -53.44
CA CYS A 252 -62.14 7.68 -54.14
C CYS A 252 -61.88 7.37 -55.61
N ASN A 253 -60.75 7.84 -56.15
CA ASN A 253 -60.30 7.63 -57.52
C ASN A 253 -61.32 8.10 -58.58
N THR A 254 -62.06 9.17 -58.28
CA THR A 254 -63.04 9.80 -59.16
C THR A 254 -62.62 11.22 -59.55
N GLU A 255 -63.10 11.66 -60.71
CA GLU A 255 -62.94 13.01 -61.29
C GLU A 255 -64.12 13.95 -60.99
N GLU A 256 -65.08 13.51 -60.17
CA GLU A 256 -66.22 14.32 -59.79
C GLU A 256 -65.77 15.43 -58.83
N GLU A 257 -66.31 16.65 -58.96
CA GLU A 257 -66.04 17.79 -58.06
C GLU A 257 -64.58 18.33 -58.02
N GLN A 258 -63.88 18.35 -59.17
CA GLN A 258 -62.48 18.83 -59.31
C GLN A 258 -62.20 20.20 -58.66
N SER A 259 -63.16 21.14 -58.70
CA SER A 259 -63.00 22.48 -58.10
C SER A 259 -62.99 22.49 -56.56
N LEU A 260 -63.24 21.34 -55.91
CA LEU A 260 -63.34 21.19 -54.45
C LEU A 260 -62.24 20.27 -53.89
N LEU A 261 -61.25 19.88 -54.69
CA LEU A 261 -60.10 19.09 -54.24
C LEU A 261 -59.18 19.92 -53.32
N LEU A 262 -58.84 19.38 -52.16
CA LEU A 262 -57.79 19.93 -51.30
C LEU A 262 -56.43 19.45 -51.81
N HIS A 263 -55.53 20.38 -52.12
CA HIS A 263 -54.15 20.09 -52.47
C HIS A 263 -53.27 20.11 -51.21
N CYS A 264 -52.58 19.00 -50.93
CA CYS A 264 -51.63 18.95 -49.82
C CYS A 264 -50.29 19.57 -50.23
N SER A 265 -49.90 20.67 -49.57
CA SER A 265 -48.62 21.37 -49.77
C SER A 265 -47.38 20.47 -49.60
N GLY A 266 -47.45 19.46 -48.72
CA GLY A 266 -46.31 18.56 -48.44
C GLY A 266 -46.18 17.28 -49.27
N CYS A 267 -47.20 16.85 -50.04
CA CYS A 267 -47.10 15.58 -50.79
C CYS A 267 -47.85 15.53 -52.13
N SER A 268 -48.23 16.69 -52.70
CA SER A 268 -48.91 16.81 -54.01
C SER A 268 -50.20 15.99 -54.16
N ARG A 269 -50.80 15.56 -53.03
CA ARG A 269 -52.03 14.77 -53.03
C ARG A 269 -53.24 15.68 -53.15
N HIS A 270 -54.18 15.28 -54.00
CA HIS A 270 -55.49 15.90 -54.17
C HIS A 270 -56.55 14.99 -53.54
N VAL A 271 -57.34 15.51 -52.60
CA VAL A 271 -58.38 14.74 -51.90
C VAL A 271 -59.63 15.58 -51.65
N HIS A 272 -60.81 14.96 -51.74
CA HIS A 272 -62.06 15.63 -51.38
C HIS A 272 -62.17 15.84 -49.85
N PRO A 273 -62.69 16.99 -49.38
CA PRO A 273 -62.93 17.27 -47.96
C PRO A 273 -63.75 16.18 -47.26
N HIS A 274 -64.72 15.58 -47.96
CA HIS A 274 -65.61 14.54 -47.42
C HIS A 274 -65.01 13.12 -47.46
N CYS A 275 -63.98 12.88 -48.27
CA CYS A 275 -63.28 11.60 -48.31
C CYS A 275 -62.26 11.45 -47.17
N LEU A 276 -61.97 12.53 -46.44
CA LEU A 276 -61.15 12.51 -45.23
C LEU A 276 -61.96 11.92 -44.06
N THR A 277 -61.29 11.17 -43.19
CA THR A 277 -61.90 10.63 -41.96
C THR A 277 -61.14 11.15 -40.74
N PRO A 278 -61.72 12.03 -39.90
CA PRO A 278 -63.05 12.64 -40.05
C PRO A 278 -63.13 13.66 -41.21
N PRO A 279 -64.34 13.95 -41.74
CA PRO A 279 -64.54 14.89 -42.85
C PRO A 279 -64.05 16.30 -42.49
N TRP A 280 -63.38 16.97 -43.43
CA TRP A 280 -62.90 18.34 -43.24
C TRP A 280 -64.06 19.34 -43.36
N THR A 281 -64.27 20.14 -42.32
CA THR A 281 -65.37 21.14 -42.23
C THR A 281 -64.88 22.59 -42.12
N GLY A 282 -63.57 22.83 -42.32
CA GLY A 282 -62.96 24.16 -42.26
C GLY A 282 -62.99 24.93 -43.60
N THR A 283 -62.78 26.25 -43.56
CA THR A 283 -62.58 27.08 -44.77
C THR A 283 -61.31 26.67 -45.52
N ILE A 284 -61.40 26.55 -46.84
CA ILE A 284 -60.29 26.16 -47.71
C ILE A 284 -59.25 27.28 -47.72
N THR A 285 -58.03 26.97 -47.28
CA THR A 285 -56.85 27.84 -47.32
C THR A 285 -55.79 27.16 -48.17
N ASP A 286 -55.01 27.91 -48.94
CA ASP A 286 -53.99 27.37 -49.86
C ASP A 286 -52.87 26.57 -49.16
N ASP A 287 -52.72 26.71 -47.84
CA ASP A 287 -51.68 26.05 -47.03
C ASP A 287 -52.12 24.75 -46.33
N TRP A 288 -53.13 24.04 -46.86
CA TRP A 288 -53.61 22.80 -46.23
C TRP A 288 -52.61 21.65 -46.39
N ALA A 289 -52.27 20.99 -45.27
CA ALA A 289 -51.46 19.77 -45.24
C ALA A 289 -52.28 18.58 -44.69
N CYS A 290 -52.16 17.41 -45.33
CA CYS A 290 -52.86 16.20 -44.93
C CYS A 290 -52.40 15.71 -43.55
N TYR A 291 -53.22 14.89 -42.88
CA TYR A 291 -52.92 14.37 -41.54
C TYR A 291 -51.58 13.62 -41.46
N THR A 292 -51.19 12.92 -42.53
CA THR A 292 -49.89 12.24 -42.61
C THR A 292 -48.71 13.22 -42.67
N CYS A 293 -48.79 14.28 -43.48
CA CYS A 293 -47.74 15.30 -43.54
C CYS A 293 -47.65 16.11 -42.24
N LYS A 294 -48.78 16.42 -41.59
CA LYS A 294 -48.77 17.06 -40.27
C LYS A 294 -48.13 16.21 -39.19
N ILE A 295 -48.35 14.88 -39.20
CA ILE A 295 -47.65 13.97 -38.30
C ILE A 295 -46.14 13.99 -38.59
N VAL A 296 -45.72 13.95 -39.85
CA VAL A 296 -44.29 13.98 -40.22
C VAL A 296 -43.65 15.30 -39.80
N GLU A 297 -44.27 16.44 -40.09
CA GLU A 297 -43.77 17.77 -39.65
C GLU A 297 -43.70 17.91 -38.12
N ASP A 298 -44.68 17.36 -37.39
CA ASP A 298 -44.68 17.40 -35.93
C ASP A 298 -43.61 16.45 -35.33
N GLU A 299 -43.33 15.31 -35.97
CA GLU A 299 -42.24 14.41 -35.59
C GLU A 299 -40.87 15.00 -35.96
N GLU A 300 -40.72 15.66 -37.11
CA GLU A 300 -39.52 16.40 -37.51
C GLU A 300 -39.23 17.56 -36.55
N LYS A 301 -40.23 18.36 -36.16
CA LYS A 301 -40.06 19.43 -35.16
C LYS A 301 -39.67 18.90 -33.79
N LYS A 302 -40.20 17.74 -33.38
CA LYS A 302 -39.78 17.08 -32.12
C LYS A 302 -38.35 16.55 -32.22
N GLN A 303 -37.96 16.01 -33.37
CA GLN A 303 -36.61 15.53 -33.64
C GLN A 303 -35.62 16.69 -33.66
N ASP A 304 -35.93 17.81 -34.32
CA ASP A 304 -35.12 19.03 -34.32
C ASP A 304 -34.98 19.62 -32.92
N ALA A 305 -36.07 19.66 -32.15
CA ALA A 305 -36.04 20.11 -30.76
C ALA A 305 -35.19 19.18 -29.87
N HIS A 306 -35.23 17.86 -30.12
CA HIS A 306 -34.41 16.88 -29.42
C HIS A 306 -32.93 17.00 -29.77
N VAL A 307 -32.60 17.16 -31.06
CA VAL A 307 -31.23 17.40 -31.55
C VAL A 307 -30.67 18.72 -30.99
N ALA A 308 -31.47 19.78 -30.96
CA ALA A 308 -31.08 21.06 -30.38
C ALA A 308 -30.81 20.97 -28.87
N ASP A 309 -31.64 20.22 -28.12
CA ASP A 309 -31.41 19.96 -26.70
C ASP A 309 -30.15 19.09 -26.47
N CYS A 310 -29.92 18.06 -27.29
CA CYS A 310 -28.69 17.25 -27.24
C CYS A 310 -27.43 18.07 -27.53
N LEU A 311 -27.45 18.93 -28.57
CA LEU A 311 -26.37 19.87 -28.89
C LEU A 311 -26.06 20.79 -27.69
N LYS A 312 -27.09 21.39 -27.10
CA LYS A 312 -26.94 22.28 -25.94
C LYS A 312 -26.31 21.57 -24.73
N ARG A 313 -26.69 20.31 -24.47
CA ARG A 313 -26.08 19.48 -23.42
C ARG A 313 -24.63 19.14 -23.72
N TYR A 314 -24.32 18.84 -24.98
CA TYR A 314 -22.96 18.58 -25.45
C TYR A 314 -22.05 19.79 -25.28
N ASP A 315 -22.48 20.96 -25.75
CA ASP A 315 -21.72 22.20 -25.65
C ASP A 315 -21.47 22.60 -24.20
N SER A 316 -22.49 22.46 -23.33
CA SER A 316 -22.33 22.71 -21.89
C SER A 316 -21.32 21.76 -21.24
N ALA A 317 -21.32 20.47 -21.62
CA ALA A 317 -20.34 19.50 -21.10
C ALA A 317 -18.91 19.80 -21.58
N VAL A 318 -18.75 20.24 -22.84
CA VAL A 318 -17.46 20.68 -23.38
C VAL A 318 -16.97 21.95 -22.68
N GLU A 319 -17.84 22.92 -22.42
CA GLU A 319 -17.49 24.14 -21.69
C GLU A 319 -16.98 23.82 -20.27
N LYS A 320 -17.65 22.89 -19.55
CA LYS A 320 -17.19 22.41 -18.25
C LYS A 320 -15.83 21.73 -18.33
N LYS A 321 -15.62 20.87 -19.34
CA LYS A 321 -14.31 20.23 -19.59
C LYS A 321 -13.21 21.28 -19.80
N LEU A 322 -13.47 22.31 -20.62
CA LEU A 322 -12.52 23.39 -20.89
C LEU A 322 -12.19 24.21 -19.62
N LYS A 323 -13.19 24.53 -18.80
CA LYS A 323 -12.97 25.20 -17.50
C LYS A 323 -12.05 24.40 -16.58
N ILE A 324 -12.23 23.08 -16.51
CA ILE A 324 -11.35 22.20 -15.71
C ILE A 324 -9.92 22.22 -16.25
N LEU A 325 -9.73 22.19 -17.58
CA LEU A 325 -8.40 22.26 -18.19
C LEU A 325 -7.71 23.61 -17.94
N ASP A 326 -8.46 24.71 -17.93
CA ASP A 326 -7.94 26.04 -17.56
C ASP A 326 -7.50 26.08 -16.09
N ILE A 327 -8.32 25.55 -15.18
CA ILE A 327 -7.95 25.41 -13.76
C ILE A 327 -6.67 24.59 -13.63
N ILE A 328 -6.55 23.43 -14.30
CA ILE A 328 -5.34 22.60 -14.27
C ILE A 328 -4.12 23.38 -14.75
N SER A 329 -4.26 24.22 -15.78
CA SER A 329 -3.17 25.05 -16.31
C SER A 329 -2.75 26.14 -15.31
N SER A 330 -3.67 26.65 -14.50
CA SER A 330 -3.39 27.65 -13.45
C SER A 330 -2.83 27.09 -12.13
N LEU A 331 -2.91 25.77 -11.91
CA LEU A 331 -2.41 25.15 -10.68
C LEU A 331 -0.88 25.28 -10.57
N ASP A 332 -0.37 25.64 -9.40
CA ASP A 332 1.08 25.59 -9.10
C ASP A 332 1.43 24.15 -8.73
N LEU A 333 2.16 23.46 -9.61
CA LEU A 333 2.51 22.04 -9.50
C LEU A 333 4.03 21.88 -9.68
N PRO A 334 4.66 20.95 -8.94
CA PRO A 334 6.11 20.80 -8.98
C PRO A 334 6.60 20.23 -10.31
N ASN A 335 7.86 20.53 -10.61
CA ASN A 335 8.60 20.02 -11.76
C ASN A 335 8.99 18.54 -11.55
N ASN A 336 9.47 17.89 -12.62
CA ASN A 336 9.98 16.53 -12.53
C ASN A 336 11.14 16.46 -11.51
N PRO A 337 11.06 15.64 -10.45
CA PRO A 337 12.07 15.57 -9.40
C PRO A 337 13.43 15.10 -9.91
N LEU A 338 13.50 14.28 -10.97
CA LEU A 338 14.78 13.83 -11.52
C LEU A 338 15.54 15.00 -12.16
N ASP A 339 14.85 15.78 -12.99
CA ASP A 339 15.45 16.93 -13.69
C ASP A 339 15.82 18.04 -12.70
N ASP A 340 14.94 18.31 -11.72
CA ASP A 340 15.19 19.29 -10.66
C ASP A 340 16.40 18.91 -9.77
N ILE A 341 16.57 17.62 -9.45
CA ILE A 341 17.77 17.14 -8.74
C ILE A 341 19.04 17.33 -9.58
N ILE A 342 18.99 17.05 -10.88
CA ILE A 342 20.15 17.18 -11.77
C ILE A 342 20.57 18.66 -11.89
N ASP A 343 19.61 19.56 -12.16
CA ASP A 343 19.81 21.02 -12.25
C ASP A 343 20.47 21.55 -10.95
N GLN A 344 19.91 21.24 -9.78
CA GLN A 344 20.41 21.75 -8.50
C GLN A 344 21.74 21.13 -8.02
N LEU A 345 22.14 19.98 -8.56
CA LEU A 345 23.40 19.28 -8.23
C LEU A 345 24.52 19.54 -9.24
N GLY A 346 24.34 20.49 -10.14
CA GLY A 346 25.38 21.00 -11.02
C GLY A 346 25.32 20.44 -12.43
N GLU A 347 24.11 20.28 -12.98
CA GLU A 347 23.85 19.91 -14.38
C GLU A 347 24.38 18.50 -14.76
N PRO A 348 24.09 17.99 -15.97
CA PRO A 348 24.51 16.64 -16.40
C PRO A 348 26.03 16.40 -16.36
N ASP A 349 26.86 17.44 -16.29
CA ASP A 349 28.32 17.33 -16.22
C ASP A 349 28.83 16.81 -14.87
N ASN A 350 28.13 17.09 -13.77
CA ASN A 350 28.52 16.66 -12.42
C ASN A 350 27.77 15.41 -11.94
N VAL A 351 26.67 15.05 -12.60
CA VAL A 351 25.76 13.98 -12.19
C VAL A 351 25.80 12.83 -13.21
N ALA A 352 26.09 11.63 -12.72
CA ALA A 352 26.08 10.41 -13.52
C ALA A 352 24.66 9.82 -13.54
N GLU A 353 23.88 10.12 -14.59
CA GLU A 353 22.54 9.56 -14.75
C GLU A 353 22.63 8.12 -15.28
N ILE A 354 22.13 7.14 -14.51
CA ILE A 354 22.08 5.72 -14.87
C ILE A 354 20.62 5.26 -14.77
N THR A 355 19.82 5.78 -15.69
CA THR A 355 18.37 5.56 -15.75
C THR A 355 17.98 4.87 -17.06
N GLY A 356 16.72 4.46 -17.17
CA GLY A 356 16.15 3.93 -18.42
C GLY A 356 15.82 5.01 -19.45
N ARG A 357 16.01 6.29 -19.11
CA ARG A 357 15.53 7.41 -19.91
C ARG A 357 16.37 7.64 -21.17
N ARG A 358 15.77 8.09 -22.27
CA ARG A 358 16.43 8.35 -23.56
C ARG A 358 16.88 9.80 -23.76
N GLY A 359 16.12 10.75 -23.26
CA GLY A 359 16.44 12.18 -23.32
C GLY A 359 16.13 12.91 -22.03
N MET A 360 16.76 14.06 -21.84
CA MET A 360 16.67 14.88 -20.64
C MET A 360 16.34 16.34 -21.01
N LEU A 361 15.80 17.08 -20.06
CA LEU A 361 15.67 18.53 -20.16
C LEU A 361 16.87 19.16 -19.47
N VAL A 362 17.52 20.10 -20.15
CA VAL A 362 18.68 20.83 -19.62
C VAL A 362 18.39 22.32 -19.73
N ARG A 363 18.77 23.09 -18.72
CA ARG A 363 18.58 24.54 -18.74
C ARG A 363 19.40 25.16 -19.88
N ALA A 364 18.78 26.06 -20.64
CA ALA A 364 19.44 26.70 -21.77
C ALA A 364 20.61 27.58 -21.30
N LEU A 365 21.66 27.70 -22.14
CA LEU A 365 22.87 28.48 -21.82
C LEU A 365 22.60 29.98 -21.62
N ASP A 366 21.52 30.48 -22.20
CA ASP A 366 21.05 31.86 -22.05
C ASP A 366 20.24 32.09 -20.76
N GLY A 367 20.04 31.03 -19.97
CA GLY A 367 19.26 31.03 -18.73
C GLY A 367 17.75 31.15 -18.94
N LYS A 368 17.26 31.14 -20.19
CA LYS A 368 15.84 31.27 -20.52
C LYS A 368 15.29 29.90 -20.95
N GLY A 369 14.58 29.26 -20.02
CA GLY A 369 13.91 28.00 -20.28
C GLY A 369 14.81 26.77 -20.30
N VAL A 370 14.26 25.69 -20.84
CA VAL A 370 14.86 24.35 -20.90
C VAL A 370 14.77 23.79 -22.31
N VAL A 371 15.78 23.01 -22.69
CA VAL A 371 15.87 22.38 -24.01
C VAL A 371 15.96 20.87 -23.83
N TYR A 372 15.14 20.15 -24.59
CA TYR A 372 15.21 18.70 -24.67
C TYR A 372 16.44 18.26 -25.46
N GLN A 373 17.27 17.44 -24.81
CA GLN A 373 18.48 16.87 -25.39
C GLN A 373 18.44 15.36 -25.23
N ALA A 374 18.81 14.64 -26.29
CA ALA A 374 19.11 13.22 -26.14
C ALA A 374 20.27 13.05 -25.15
N ARG A 375 20.29 11.97 -24.36
CA ARG A 375 21.37 11.78 -23.38
C ARG A 375 22.75 11.53 -24.04
N ASN A 376 22.85 11.49 -25.36
CA ASN A 376 24.04 11.05 -26.07
C ASN A 376 25.29 11.91 -25.78
N ALA A 377 26.32 11.30 -25.22
CA ALA A 377 27.68 11.83 -25.36
C ALA A 377 28.09 11.67 -26.82
N LYS A 378 28.79 12.66 -27.41
CA LYS A 378 29.11 12.78 -28.86
C LYS A 378 29.84 11.57 -29.50
N GLU A 379 30.14 10.51 -28.75
CA GLU A 379 30.89 9.33 -29.19
C GLU A 379 30.41 7.99 -28.59
N VAL A 380 29.26 7.94 -27.91
CA VAL A 380 28.76 6.73 -27.21
C VAL A 380 27.36 6.35 -27.69
N SER A 381 27.14 5.07 -27.99
CA SER A 381 25.81 4.57 -28.35
C SER A 381 24.84 4.64 -27.17
N MET A 382 23.55 4.81 -27.46
CA MET A 382 22.50 4.86 -26.43
C MET A 382 22.45 3.61 -25.54
N GLU A 383 22.85 2.45 -26.06
CA GLU A 383 22.90 1.20 -25.28
C GLU A 383 24.04 1.19 -24.25
N MET A 384 25.14 1.89 -24.56
CA MET A 384 26.35 1.91 -23.73
C MET A 384 26.40 3.11 -22.78
N ILE A 385 25.43 4.02 -22.84
CA ILE A 385 25.46 5.27 -22.08
C ILE A 385 25.48 5.05 -20.57
N ASN A 386 24.66 4.13 -20.05
CA ASN A 386 24.60 3.82 -18.62
C ASN A 386 25.93 3.23 -18.13
N MET A 387 26.64 2.49 -18.99
CA MET A 387 27.96 1.96 -18.69
C MET A 387 29.03 3.05 -18.72
N HIS A 388 28.92 4.00 -19.65
CA HIS A 388 29.79 5.17 -19.71
C HIS A 388 29.64 6.07 -18.48
N GLU A 389 28.41 6.42 -18.10
CA GLU A 389 28.10 7.21 -16.91
C GLU A 389 28.59 6.53 -15.62
N LYS A 390 28.35 5.22 -15.49
CA LYS A 390 28.92 4.41 -14.42
C LYS A 390 30.46 4.48 -14.41
N GLN A 391 31.10 4.42 -15.57
CA GLN A 391 32.56 4.50 -15.66
C GLN A 391 33.06 5.87 -15.21
N GLN A 392 32.42 6.96 -15.63
CA GLN A 392 32.75 8.32 -15.17
C GLN A 392 32.64 8.46 -13.65
N PHE A 393 31.60 7.87 -13.04
CA PHE A 393 31.45 7.84 -11.58
C PHE A 393 32.57 7.03 -10.89
N MET A 394 32.92 5.85 -11.42
CA MET A 394 33.94 4.97 -10.84
C MET A 394 35.38 5.48 -11.07
N ASP A 395 35.60 6.28 -12.12
CA ASP A 395 36.88 6.92 -12.46
C ASP A 395 37.11 8.26 -11.77
N ASP A 396 36.22 8.66 -10.86
CA ASP A 396 36.31 9.90 -10.09
C ASP A 396 36.08 11.19 -10.91
N LYS A 397 35.43 11.09 -12.06
CA LYS A 397 35.05 12.25 -12.87
C LYS A 397 33.74 12.90 -12.38
N LYS A 398 32.80 12.06 -11.95
CA LYS A 398 31.51 12.46 -11.37
C LYS A 398 31.39 11.88 -9.96
N LEU A 399 30.98 12.68 -8.99
CA LEU A 399 30.89 12.26 -7.57
C LEU A 399 29.46 11.89 -7.14
N ILE A 400 28.49 12.17 -8.00
CA ILE A 400 27.07 11.91 -7.79
C ILE A 400 26.61 10.95 -8.88
N ALA A 401 25.90 9.90 -8.52
CA ALA A 401 25.20 9.04 -9.47
C ALA A 401 23.72 8.94 -9.12
N ILE A 402 22.87 9.01 -10.14
CA ILE A 402 21.43 8.79 -9.99
C ILE A 402 21.05 7.48 -10.67
N ILE A 403 20.41 6.59 -9.94
CA ILE A 403 20.00 5.27 -10.42
C ILE A 403 18.48 5.10 -10.41
N SER A 404 17.96 4.49 -11.48
CA SER A 404 16.60 3.94 -11.47
C SER A 404 16.60 2.40 -11.45
N GLU A 405 15.49 1.79 -11.00
CA GLU A 405 15.33 0.33 -10.99
C GLU A 405 15.59 -0.29 -12.38
N ALA A 406 15.05 0.34 -13.43
CA ALA A 406 15.20 -0.11 -14.81
C ALA A 406 16.62 0.11 -15.37
N GLY A 407 17.24 1.27 -15.11
CA GLY A 407 18.54 1.63 -15.69
C GLY A 407 19.74 0.98 -15.01
N SER A 408 19.61 0.59 -13.74
CA SER A 408 20.72 0.09 -12.93
C SER A 408 20.81 -1.44 -12.84
N ALA A 409 20.02 -2.17 -13.64
CA ALA A 409 20.12 -3.63 -13.76
C ALA A 409 21.57 -4.04 -14.13
N GLY A 410 22.13 -5.04 -13.44
CA GLY A 410 23.55 -5.40 -13.55
C GLY A 410 24.60 -4.39 -13.03
N VAL A 411 24.28 -3.10 -12.88
CA VAL A 411 25.25 -2.04 -12.55
C VAL A 411 25.79 -2.16 -11.12
N SER A 412 27.07 -1.79 -10.95
CA SER A 412 27.73 -1.75 -9.66
C SER A 412 28.45 -0.43 -9.43
N LEU A 413 28.14 0.20 -8.30
CA LEU A 413 28.61 1.51 -7.85
C LEU A 413 29.26 1.45 -6.45
N HIS A 414 29.52 0.24 -5.93
CA HIS A 414 30.22 0.06 -4.66
C HIS A 414 31.63 0.67 -4.69
N ALA A 415 32.20 0.96 -3.51
CA ALA A 415 33.57 1.45 -3.38
C ALA A 415 34.57 0.31 -3.62
N ASP A 416 34.67 -0.17 -4.87
CA ASP A 416 35.55 -1.28 -5.27
C ASP A 416 37.02 -0.92 -5.05
N ARG A 417 37.79 -1.81 -4.40
CA ARG A 417 39.24 -1.67 -4.22
C ARG A 417 40.03 -1.53 -5.53
N ARG A 418 39.45 -1.96 -6.65
CA ARG A 418 40.07 -1.87 -7.99
C ARG A 418 39.77 -0.56 -8.72
N ALA A 419 38.77 0.19 -8.27
CA ALA A 419 38.39 1.45 -8.90
C ALA A 419 39.20 2.62 -8.33
N LYS A 420 39.26 3.73 -9.09
CA LYS A 420 39.89 4.98 -8.64
C LYS A 420 39.05 5.62 -7.53
N ASN A 421 37.74 5.71 -7.73
CA ASN A 421 36.82 6.28 -6.75
C ASN A 421 36.51 5.26 -5.64
N GLN A 422 37.25 5.34 -4.53
CA GLN A 422 37.11 4.47 -3.35
C GLN A 422 36.40 5.13 -2.15
N ARG A 423 35.89 6.36 -2.32
CA ARG A 423 35.22 7.12 -1.25
C ARG A 423 34.01 6.37 -0.70
N ARG A 424 33.70 6.55 0.58
CA ARG A 424 32.53 5.93 1.19
C ARG A 424 31.26 6.36 0.47
N ARG A 425 30.38 5.40 0.15
CA ARG A 425 29.12 5.67 -0.55
C ARG A 425 28.04 6.13 0.43
N VAL A 426 27.38 7.24 0.12
CA VAL A 426 26.13 7.66 0.75
C VAL A 426 25.01 7.37 -0.25
N HIS A 427 24.22 6.33 0.03
CA HIS A 427 23.09 5.93 -0.79
C HIS A 427 21.82 6.60 -0.24
N ILE A 428 21.31 7.57 -0.98
CA ILE A 428 20.09 8.32 -0.65
C ILE A 428 18.93 7.68 -1.41
N THR A 429 17.94 7.16 -0.70
CA THR A 429 16.75 6.57 -1.34
C THR A 429 15.61 7.59 -1.31
N LEU A 430 15.35 8.20 -2.48
CA LEU A 430 14.29 9.19 -2.67
C LEU A 430 12.92 8.53 -2.69
N GLU A 431 12.79 7.42 -3.43
CA GLU A 431 11.56 6.65 -3.57
C GLU A 431 11.82 5.22 -3.11
N LEU A 432 11.13 4.79 -2.05
CA LEU A 432 11.33 3.46 -1.50
C LEU A 432 10.44 2.43 -2.19
N PRO A 433 11.03 1.32 -2.68
CA PRO A 433 10.25 0.24 -3.24
C PRO A 433 9.26 -0.36 -2.25
N TRP A 434 8.09 -0.73 -2.77
CA TRP A 434 7.00 -1.39 -2.03
C TRP A 434 7.40 -2.75 -1.45
N SER A 435 8.34 -3.40 -2.12
CA SER A 435 8.94 -4.65 -1.68
C SER A 435 10.32 -4.37 -1.11
N ALA A 436 10.55 -4.85 0.12
CA ALA A 436 11.89 -4.84 0.70
C ALA A 436 12.90 -5.60 -0.18
N ASP A 437 12.48 -6.63 -0.92
CA ASP A 437 13.39 -7.38 -1.80
C ASP A 437 13.90 -6.50 -2.96
N ARG A 438 13.03 -5.65 -3.50
CA ARG A 438 13.44 -4.65 -4.51
C ARG A 438 14.36 -3.59 -3.91
N ALA A 439 14.08 -3.13 -2.69
CA ALA A 439 14.98 -2.22 -1.97
C ALA A 439 16.37 -2.83 -1.74
N ILE A 440 16.45 -4.10 -1.31
CA ILE A 440 17.72 -4.83 -1.17
C ILE A 440 18.47 -4.92 -2.50
N GLN A 441 17.77 -5.20 -3.61
CA GLN A 441 18.40 -5.26 -4.92
C GLN A 441 19.02 -3.91 -5.33
N GLN A 442 18.40 -2.80 -4.94
CA GLN A 442 18.91 -1.45 -5.14
C GLN A 442 20.11 -1.15 -4.22
N PHE A 443 20.07 -1.57 -2.95
CA PHE A 443 21.21 -1.46 -2.04
C PHE A 443 22.41 -2.31 -2.46
N GLY A 444 22.16 -3.46 -3.07
CA GLY A 444 23.19 -4.30 -3.70
C GLY A 444 23.92 -3.63 -4.88
N ARG A 445 23.48 -2.45 -5.35
CA ARG A 445 24.25 -1.64 -6.31
C ARG A 445 25.44 -0.98 -5.65
N THR A 446 25.33 -0.59 -4.38
CA THR A 446 26.37 0.09 -3.60
C THR A 446 27.05 -0.80 -2.56
N HIS A 447 26.49 -1.98 -2.27
CA HIS A 447 27.01 -2.93 -1.29
C HIS A 447 27.36 -4.26 -1.93
N ARG A 448 28.65 -4.51 -2.18
CA ARG A 448 29.17 -5.72 -2.83
C ARG A 448 30.46 -6.20 -2.17
N SER A 449 30.88 -7.43 -2.51
CA SER A 449 32.18 -7.96 -2.11
C SER A 449 33.31 -7.11 -2.69
N ASN A 450 34.49 -7.15 -2.08
CA ASN A 450 35.65 -6.34 -2.48
C ASN A 450 35.50 -4.81 -2.28
N GLN A 451 34.51 -4.35 -1.51
CA GLN A 451 34.41 -2.94 -1.14
C GLN A 451 35.47 -2.51 -0.10
N THR A 452 35.98 -1.29 -0.20
CA THR A 452 36.88 -0.67 0.80
C THR A 452 36.13 -0.29 2.07
N SER A 453 34.92 0.23 1.91
CA SER A 453 34.05 0.69 2.98
C SER A 453 32.59 0.29 2.70
N ALA A 454 31.85 0.02 3.77
CA ALA A 454 30.42 -0.22 3.68
C ALA A 454 29.65 1.12 3.54
N PRO A 455 28.54 1.14 2.77
CA PRO A 455 27.80 2.36 2.49
C PRO A 455 27.02 2.88 3.70
N GLN A 456 26.64 4.15 3.65
CA GLN A 456 25.63 4.76 4.51
C GLN A 456 24.32 4.90 3.73
N TYR A 457 23.24 4.33 4.23
CA TYR A 457 21.91 4.46 3.64
C TYR A 457 21.14 5.58 4.32
N ARG A 458 20.61 6.52 3.53
CA ARG A 458 19.70 7.59 3.96
C ARG A 458 18.34 7.32 3.32
N LEU A 459 17.36 6.93 4.12
CA LEU A 459 16.00 6.63 3.68
C LEU A 459 15.13 7.86 3.91
N LEU A 460 14.63 8.49 2.85
CA LEU A 460 13.87 9.75 2.97
C LEU A 460 12.37 9.55 2.95
N PHE A 461 11.68 10.32 3.79
CA PHE A 461 10.22 10.30 3.92
C PHE A 461 9.68 11.68 4.17
N THR A 462 8.52 11.97 3.62
CA THR A 462 7.77 13.17 4.03
C THR A 462 7.14 12.99 5.40
N ASN A 463 6.75 14.12 6.01
CA ASN A 463 6.01 14.12 7.27
C ASN A 463 4.53 13.68 7.11
N LEU A 464 4.11 13.29 5.91
CA LEU A 464 2.75 12.84 5.58
C LEU A 464 2.51 11.40 6.04
N GLY A 465 1.40 11.16 6.72
CA GLY A 465 1.02 9.85 7.27
C GLY A 465 0.97 8.76 6.21
N GLY A 466 0.56 9.11 4.98
CA GLY A 466 0.59 8.21 3.84
C GLY A 466 1.98 7.69 3.47
N GLU A 467 3.06 8.47 3.66
CA GLU A 467 4.44 8.03 3.42
C GLU A 467 5.13 7.45 4.67
N LYS A 468 4.83 7.96 5.87
CA LYS A 468 5.41 7.51 7.15
C LYS A 468 5.26 6.00 7.38
N ARG A 469 4.21 5.39 6.85
CA ARG A 469 4.03 3.93 6.84
C ARG A 469 5.10 3.19 6.05
N PHE A 470 5.38 3.62 4.82
CA PHE A 470 6.34 2.92 3.95
C PHE A 470 7.75 2.98 4.54
N ALA A 471 8.03 4.08 5.23
CA ALA A 471 9.26 4.29 5.97
C ALA A 471 9.53 3.25 7.02
N SER A 472 8.57 3.10 7.92
CA SER A 472 8.71 2.23 9.05
C SER A 472 8.78 0.78 8.56
N ILE A 473 8.01 0.38 7.55
CA ILE A 473 8.04 -1.00 7.00
C ILE A 473 9.41 -1.33 6.39
N VAL A 474 9.95 -0.47 5.53
CA VAL A 474 11.20 -0.78 4.81
C VAL A 474 12.41 -0.68 5.74
N ALA A 475 12.50 0.36 6.57
CA ALA A 475 13.57 0.48 7.57
C ALA A 475 13.57 -0.74 8.51
N LYS A 476 12.39 -1.18 8.95
CA LYS A 476 12.25 -2.34 9.83
C LYS A 476 12.62 -3.67 9.17
N ARG A 477 12.26 -3.86 7.90
CA ARG A 477 12.64 -5.08 7.18
C ARG A 477 14.14 -5.12 6.88
N LEU A 478 14.77 -3.97 6.62
CA LEU A 478 16.22 -3.84 6.46
C LEU A 478 16.96 -4.12 7.77
N GLU A 479 16.45 -3.63 8.90
CA GLU A 479 16.95 -3.98 10.24
C GLU A 479 16.84 -5.50 10.49
N SER A 480 15.72 -6.12 10.13
CA SER A 480 15.51 -7.57 10.24
C SER A 480 16.47 -8.38 9.35
N LEU A 481 16.75 -7.91 8.14
CA LEU A 481 17.74 -8.50 7.22
C LEU A 481 19.19 -8.30 7.69
N GLY A 482 19.45 -7.24 8.47
CA GLY A 482 20.72 -7.01 9.17
C GLY A 482 20.90 -7.90 10.41
N ALA A 483 19.84 -8.08 11.21
CA ALA A 483 19.83 -8.91 12.42
C ALA A 483 19.99 -10.41 12.15
N LEU A 484 19.71 -10.85 10.92
CA LEU A 484 19.85 -12.25 10.47
C LEU A 484 21.17 -12.56 9.77
N THR A 485 21.96 -11.56 9.37
CA THR A 485 23.26 -11.81 8.73
C THR A 485 24.45 -11.67 9.67
N GLN A 486 24.33 -10.98 10.80
CA GLN A 486 25.28 -11.08 11.92
C GLN A 486 24.59 -11.04 13.28
N GLY A 487 25.10 -11.87 14.17
CA GLY A 487 24.56 -12.16 15.49
C GLY A 487 24.59 -11.05 16.54
N ASP A 488 24.27 -9.80 16.21
CA ASP A 488 24.43 -8.66 17.15
C ASP A 488 23.23 -7.68 17.19
N ARG A 489 22.29 -7.99 18.10
CA ARG A 489 21.81 -7.24 19.29
C ARG A 489 21.35 -5.77 19.28
N ARG A 490 21.08 -5.08 18.16
CA ARG A 490 20.53 -3.68 18.24
C ARG A 490 19.17 -3.41 17.60
N ALA A 491 18.41 -4.43 17.18
CA ALA A 491 17.02 -4.24 16.78
C ALA A 491 16.10 -4.35 18.01
N GLY A 492 15.33 -3.30 18.27
CA GLY A 492 14.29 -3.23 19.31
C GLY A 492 13.11 -4.20 19.07
N PRO A 493 11.95 -4.00 19.72
CA PRO A 493 10.86 -4.99 19.75
C PRO A 493 10.45 -5.49 18.36
N SER A 494 10.19 -6.80 18.25
CA SER A 494 9.85 -7.53 17.02
C SER A 494 8.99 -6.74 16.03
N LEU A 495 9.55 -6.54 14.85
CA LEU A 495 9.07 -5.63 13.82
C LEU A 495 7.88 -6.19 13.01
N SER A 496 7.41 -7.41 13.33
CA SER A 496 6.10 -7.95 12.94
C SER A 496 4.94 -7.04 13.35
N ALA A 497 5.13 -6.25 14.43
CA ALA A 497 4.17 -5.29 14.96
C ALA A 497 3.79 -4.14 13.99
N PHE A 498 4.53 -3.93 12.89
CA PHE A 498 4.31 -2.78 12.00
C PHE A 498 4.02 -3.16 10.55
N ASN A 499 3.74 -4.45 10.31
CA ASN A 499 3.04 -4.84 9.10
C ASN A 499 1.57 -4.42 9.25
N TYR A 500 1.23 -3.23 8.77
CA TYR A 500 -0.16 -2.76 8.85
C TYR A 500 -1.11 -3.57 7.95
N ASP A 501 -0.61 -4.35 6.98
CA ASP A 501 -1.45 -5.33 6.23
C ASP A 501 -1.53 -6.69 6.95
N SER A 502 -1.15 -6.73 8.23
CA SER A 502 -1.41 -7.89 9.09
C SER A 502 -2.88 -7.96 9.50
N ASN A 503 -3.29 -9.12 10.03
CA ASN A 503 -4.61 -9.30 10.63
C ASN A 503 -4.88 -8.25 11.74
N TYR A 504 -3.84 -7.81 12.46
CA TYR A 504 -3.96 -6.76 13.48
C TYR A 504 -4.22 -5.39 12.86
N GLY A 505 -3.55 -5.06 11.76
CA GLY A 505 -3.81 -3.81 11.03
C GLY A 505 -5.18 -3.78 10.37
N LYS A 506 -5.66 -4.91 9.83
CA LYS A 506 -7.04 -5.05 9.33
C LYS A 506 -8.06 -4.83 10.44
N LYS A 507 -7.86 -5.44 11.61
CA LYS A 507 -8.71 -5.26 12.79
C LYS A 507 -8.71 -3.81 13.27
N ALA A 508 -7.54 -3.16 13.34
CA ALA A 508 -7.42 -1.76 13.72
C ALA A 508 -8.14 -0.82 12.75
N LEU A 509 -8.02 -1.08 11.44
CA LEU A 509 -8.74 -0.31 10.41
C LEU A 509 -10.25 -0.44 10.56
N THR A 510 -10.75 -1.66 10.77
CA THR A 510 -12.17 -1.90 11.00
C THR A 510 -12.67 -1.17 12.24
N MET A 511 -11.93 -1.21 13.36
CA MET A 511 -12.29 -0.47 14.57
C MET A 511 -12.34 1.05 14.33
N MET A 512 -11.36 1.59 13.60
CA MET A 512 -11.35 3.02 13.23
C MET A 512 -12.56 3.39 12.37
N TYR A 513 -12.85 2.61 11.32
CA TYR A 513 -13.99 2.88 10.43
C TYR A 513 -15.32 2.76 11.16
N ARG A 514 -15.51 1.77 12.03
CA ARG A 514 -16.73 1.67 12.85
C ARG A 514 -16.88 2.84 13.82
N GLY A 515 -15.78 3.31 14.41
CA GLY A 515 -15.76 4.52 15.22
C GLY A 515 -16.15 5.77 14.44
N ILE A 516 -15.56 5.99 13.26
CA ILE A 516 -15.90 7.12 12.37
C ILE A 516 -17.35 7.03 11.89
N MET A 517 -17.86 5.83 11.62
CA MET A 517 -19.26 5.61 11.22
C MET A 517 -20.24 5.66 12.41
N GLU A 518 -19.76 5.96 13.63
CA GLU A 518 -20.54 6.03 14.87
C GLU A 518 -21.29 4.73 15.20
N GLN A 519 -20.74 3.59 14.78
CA GLN A 519 -21.28 2.25 15.08
C GLN A 519 -20.73 1.72 16.41
N ASP A 520 -19.49 2.04 16.71
CA ASP A 520 -18.76 1.66 17.94
C ASP A 520 -18.09 2.90 18.53
N SER A 521 -17.74 2.91 19.82
CA SER A 521 -16.90 3.96 20.41
C SER A 521 -15.42 3.74 20.06
N PHE A 522 -14.65 4.84 19.97
CA PHE A 522 -13.21 4.71 19.77
C PHE A 522 -12.53 4.10 21.00
N PRO A 523 -11.55 3.20 20.82
CA PRO A 523 -10.77 2.65 21.93
C PRO A 523 -9.73 3.64 22.48
N VAL A 524 -9.52 4.76 21.77
CA VAL A 524 -8.62 5.87 22.12
C VAL A 524 -9.29 7.19 21.77
N VAL A 525 -8.98 8.24 22.51
CA VAL A 525 -9.32 9.61 22.10
C VAL A 525 -8.58 9.93 20.80
N PRO A 526 -9.27 10.40 19.75
CA PRO A 526 -8.60 10.75 18.50
C PRO A 526 -7.52 11.82 18.70
N PRO A 527 -6.34 11.69 18.04
CA PRO A 527 -5.25 12.64 18.19
C PRO A 527 -5.67 14.08 17.89
N GLY A 528 -5.27 15.00 18.79
CA GLY A 528 -5.62 16.41 18.72
C GLY A 528 -7.03 16.76 19.21
N CYS A 529 -7.79 15.80 19.75
CA CYS A 529 -9.06 16.07 20.43
C CYS A 529 -8.83 16.07 21.95
N SER A 530 -9.57 16.91 22.68
CA SER A 530 -9.74 16.75 24.12
C SER A 530 -10.78 15.65 24.42
N ASP A 531 -10.89 15.26 25.69
CA ASP A 531 -11.81 14.20 26.15
C ASP A 531 -13.29 14.66 26.19
N ASP A 532 -13.60 15.77 25.52
CA ASP A 532 -14.94 16.33 25.37
C ASP A 532 -15.65 15.75 24.14
N GLU A 533 -16.94 15.45 24.29
CA GLU A 533 -17.75 14.89 23.20
C GLU A 533 -17.81 15.81 21.96
N THR A 534 -17.70 17.13 22.16
CA THR A 534 -17.76 18.13 21.09
C THR A 534 -16.56 18.05 20.14
N SER A 535 -15.33 18.01 20.66
CA SER A 535 -14.11 17.90 19.86
C SER A 535 -14.06 16.59 19.07
N ILE A 536 -14.47 15.49 19.71
CA ILE A 536 -14.55 14.17 19.06
C ILE A 536 -15.57 14.19 17.91
N GLN A 537 -16.73 14.82 18.11
CA GLN A 537 -17.75 14.91 17.07
C GLN A 537 -17.30 15.76 15.88
N GLU A 538 -16.58 16.86 16.12
CA GLU A 538 -16.00 17.70 15.07
C GLU A 538 -14.99 16.91 14.23
N PHE A 539 -14.10 16.15 14.89
CA PHE A 539 -13.18 15.23 14.22
C PHE A 539 -13.90 14.16 13.40
N ILE A 540 -14.97 13.55 13.93
CA ILE A 540 -15.76 12.54 13.19
C ILE A 540 -16.35 13.16 11.91
N ASN A 541 -16.87 14.39 11.99
CA ASN A 541 -17.44 15.07 10.83
C ASN A 541 -16.37 15.37 9.77
N GLU A 542 -15.20 15.87 10.19
CA GLU A 542 -14.06 16.12 9.30
C GLU A 542 -13.56 14.81 8.65
N ALA A 543 -13.42 13.75 9.45
CA ALA A 543 -13.01 12.42 9.00
C ALA A 543 -14.00 11.83 7.99
N LYS A 544 -15.30 11.94 8.23
CA LYS A 544 -16.34 11.49 7.28
C LYS A 544 -16.26 12.23 5.96
N ALA A 545 -16.18 13.56 5.99
CA ALA A 545 -16.05 14.38 4.78
C ALA A 545 -14.78 13.99 3.99
N ALA A 546 -13.66 13.82 4.68
CA ALA A 546 -12.41 13.36 4.08
C ALA A 546 -12.57 11.98 3.42
N LEU A 547 -13.10 10.98 4.12
CA LEU A 547 -13.30 9.62 3.57
C LEU A 547 -14.30 9.57 2.40
N VAL A 548 -15.28 10.49 2.34
CA VAL A 548 -16.16 10.67 1.19
C VAL A 548 -15.40 11.27 0.01
N SER A 549 -14.57 12.28 0.22
CA SER A 549 -13.79 12.93 -0.84
C SER A 549 -12.87 11.94 -1.57
N VAL A 550 -12.30 10.97 -0.85
CA VAL A 550 -11.44 9.91 -1.42
C VAL A 550 -12.20 8.62 -1.75
N GLY A 551 -13.55 8.65 -1.75
CA GLY A 551 -14.40 7.55 -2.19
C GLY A 551 -14.23 6.25 -1.40
N ILE A 552 -13.85 6.34 -0.12
CA ILE A 552 -13.90 5.21 0.83
C ILE A 552 -15.35 5.04 1.31
N ILE A 553 -15.97 6.15 1.75
CA ILE A 553 -17.40 6.20 2.01
C ILE A 553 -18.11 6.50 0.69
N ARG A 554 -19.06 5.64 0.31
CA ARG A 554 -19.87 5.76 -0.90
C ARG A 554 -21.32 6.10 -0.54
N ASP A 555 -22.06 6.58 -1.54
CA ASP A 555 -23.48 6.90 -1.45
C ASP A 555 -23.77 7.86 -0.29
N ALA A 556 -22.93 8.89 -0.17
CA ALA A 556 -23.03 9.85 0.92
C ALA A 556 -24.24 10.77 0.71
N PHE A 557 -25.11 10.86 1.70
CA PHE A 557 -26.25 11.77 1.72
C PHE A 557 -26.30 12.55 3.04
N ILE A 558 -26.90 13.74 2.98
CA ILE A 558 -27.15 14.55 4.16
C ILE A 558 -28.48 14.09 4.74
N CYS A 559 -28.48 13.65 6.00
CA CYS A 559 -29.71 13.30 6.70
C CYS A 559 -30.54 14.57 6.97
N ASN A 560 -31.77 14.61 6.46
CA ASN A 560 -32.77 15.65 6.78
C ASN A 560 -33.67 15.26 7.98
N GLY A 561 -33.30 14.20 8.72
CA GLY A 561 -34.05 13.66 9.86
C GLY A 561 -33.71 14.32 11.19
N LYS A 562 -33.79 13.56 12.31
CA LYS A 562 -33.63 14.06 13.69
C LYS A 562 -32.33 14.84 13.97
N ASP A 563 -31.28 14.62 13.18
CA ASP A 563 -30.02 15.37 13.20
C ASP A 563 -29.74 16.00 11.82
N PRO A 564 -30.23 17.23 11.55
CA PRO A 564 -30.03 17.89 10.26
C PRO A 564 -28.55 18.22 10.04
N GLY A 565 -27.99 17.81 8.90
CA GLY A 565 -26.59 18.09 8.52
C GLY A 565 -25.60 16.93 8.74
N LYS A 566 -26.05 15.80 9.29
CA LYS A 566 -25.19 14.62 9.48
C LYS A 566 -24.94 13.91 8.15
N LEU A 567 -23.66 13.82 7.76
CA LEU A 567 -23.21 13.08 6.59
C LEU A 567 -23.28 11.57 6.88
N SER A 568 -24.12 10.85 6.14
CA SER A 568 -24.27 9.39 6.24
C SER A 568 -23.88 8.73 4.92
N GLY A 569 -23.30 7.55 4.97
CA GLY A 569 -22.90 6.79 3.78
C GLY A 569 -22.53 5.35 4.16
N ARG A 570 -21.98 4.58 3.22
CA ARG A 570 -21.55 3.19 3.49
C ARG A 570 -20.12 2.91 3.08
N ILE A 571 -19.43 2.12 3.88
CA ILE A 571 -18.15 1.50 3.54
C ILE A 571 -18.47 0.06 3.15
N VAL A 572 -18.01 -0.38 1.98
CA VAL A 572 -18.23 -1.75 1.50
C VAL A 572 -17.40 -2.73 2.33
N ASP A 573 -17.94 -3.91 2.65
CA ASP A 573 -17.25 -4.91 3.50
C ASP A 573 -15.87 -5.32 2.98
N SER A 574 -15.68 -5.34 1.65
CA SER A 574 -14.38 -5.58 1.02
C SER A 574 -13.36 -4.51 1.37
N ASP A 575 -13.78 -3.25 1.49
CA ASP A 575 -12.92 -2.10 1.77
C ASP A 575 -12.65 -1.95 3.28
N MET A 576 -13.48 -2.56 4.14
CA MET A 576 -13.38 -2.52 5.62
C MET A 576 -12.07 -3.12 6.17
N HIS A 577 -11.46 -4.03 5.40
CA HIS A 577 -10.23 -4.74 5.75
C HIS A 577 -9.08 -4.44 4.77
N ASP A 578 -9.29 -3.52 3.81
CA ASP A 578 -8.29 -3.21 2.79
C ASP A 578 -7.41 -2.04 3.22
N VAL A 579 -6.35 -2.38 3.95
CA VAL A 579 -5.39 -1.41 4.46
C VAL A 579 -4.63 -0.75 3.31
N ALA A 580 -4.29 -1.49 2.24
CA ALA A 580 -3.57 -0.95 1.10
C ALA A 580 -4.39 0.15 0.41
N ARG A 581 -5.69 -0.08 0.19
CA ARG A 581 -6.61 0.92 -0.35
C ARG A 581 -6.73 2.13 0.57
N PHE A 582 -6.95 1.94 1.87
CA PHE A 582 -7.02 3.04 2.85
C PHE A 582 -5.84 4.01 2.69
N LEU A 583 -4.62 3.48 2.64
CA LEU A 583 -3.41 4.29 2.64
C LEU A 583 -3.11 4.94 1.28
N ASN A 584 -3.42 4.25 0.19
CA ASN A 584 -3.32 4.84 -1.15
C ASN A 584 -4.33 5.99 -1.31
N ARG A 585 -5.50 5.91 -0.66
CA ARG A 585 -6.50 6.98 -0.61
C ARG A 585 -6.13 8.11 0.32
N LEU A 586 -5.50 7.79 1.45
CA LEU A 586 -5.03 8.74 2.44
C LEU A 586 -4.06 9.78 1.84
N LEU A 587 -3.25 9.40 0.84
CA LEU A 587 -2.41 10.34 0.09
C LEU A 587 -3.19 11.46 -0.62
N GLY A 588 -4.47 11.26 -0.94
CA GLY A 588 -5.28 12.29 -1.60
C GLY A 588 -5.85 13.36 -0.68
N LEU A 589 -5.64 13.25 0.63
CA LEU A 589 -6.21 14.16 1.61
C LEU A 589 -5.26 15.32 1.91
N SER A 590 -5.82 16.42 2.42
CA SER A 590 -5.00 17.52 2.92
C SER A 590 -4.09 17.04 4.07
N PRO A 591 -2.85 17.54 4.19
CA PRO A 591 -1.87 17.00 5.13
C PRO A 591 -2.33 16.93 6.60
N ASN A 592 -3.17 17.87 7.04
CA ASN A 592 -3.67 17.90 8.42
C ASN A 592 -4.57 16.70 8.72
N ILE A 593 -5.73 16.58 8.05
CA ILE A 593 -6.66 15.46 8.26
C ILE A 593 -6.02 14.12 7.90
N GLN A 594 -5.14 14.11 6.90
CA GLN A 594 -4.35 12.94 6.53
C GLN A 594 -3.55 12.41 7.73
N ASN A 595 -2.79 13.27 8.39
CA ASN A 595 -1.97 12.89 9.54
C ASN A 595 -2.84 12.48 10.73
N ARG A 596 -3.92 13.23 11.03
CA ARG A 596 -4.83 12.90 12.14
C ARG A 596 -5.48 11.51 11.97
N LEU A 597 -5.95 11.18 10.77
CA LEU A 597 -6.50 9.86 10.46
C LEU A 597 -5.45 8.75 10.57
N PHE A 598 -4.23 9.01 10.10
CA PHE A 598 -3.14 8.05 10.22
C PHE A 598 -2.76 7.81 11.68
N ASP A 599 -2.62 8.86 12.47
CA ASP A 599 -2.23 8.81 13.87
C ASP A 599 -3.29 8.07 14.70
N LEU A 600 -4.58 8.31 14.43
CA LEU A 600 -5.67 7.53 15.04
C LEU A 600 -5.53 6.04 14.71
N PHE A 601 -5.34 5.71 13.43
CA PHE A 601 -5.14 4.32 13.00
C PHE A 601 -3.96 3.65 13.72
N THR A 602 -2.82 4.34 13.82
CA THR A 602 -1.64 3.81 14.53
C THR A 602 -1.88 3.63 16.02
N SER A 603 -2.57 4.57 16.67
CA SER A 603 -2.91 4.50 18.10
C SER A 603 -3.83 3.30 18.40
N ILE A 604 -4.83 3.06 17.55
CA ILE A 604 -5.71 1.89 17.65
C ILE A 604 -4.90 0.60 17.44
N LEU A 605 -4.02 0.58 16.43
CA LEU A 605 -3.16 -0.56 16.17
C LEU A 605 -2.26 -0.89 17.36
N ASP A 606 -1.68 0.11 18.02
CA ASP A 606 -0.85 -0.09 19.21
C ASP A 606 -1.63 -0.75 20.35
N ILE A 607 -2.90 -0.38 20.57
CA ILE A 607 -3.78 -1.08 21.52
C ILE A 607 -4.04 -2.52 21.10
N VAL A 608 -4.37 -2.75 19.83
CA VAL A 608 -4.63 -4.11 19.32
C VAL A 608 -3.40 -5.00 19.51
N LEU A 609 -2.21 -4.48 19.23
CA LEU A 609 -0.93 -5.19 19.43
C LEU A 609 -0.62 -5.39 20.91
N HIS A 610 -0.90 -4.40 21.75
CA HIS A 610 -0.73 -4.49 23.21
C HIS A 610 -1.61 -5.60 23.79
N ASN A 611 -2.89 -5.64 23.42
CA ASN A 611 -3.82 -6.69 23.82
C ASN A 611 -3.38 -8.07 23.30
N ALA A 612 -2.96 -8.16 22.04
CA ALA A 612 -2.42 -9.40 21.46
C ALA A 612 -1.14 -9.85 22.18
N ARG A 613 -0.32 -8.92 22.68
CA ARG A 613 0.87 -9.22 23.49
C ARG A 613 0.49 -9.77 24.86
N ILE A 614 -0.51 -9.16 25.52
CA ILE A 614 -1.04 -9.65 26.81
C ILE A 614 -1.61 -11.06 26.67
N GLU A 615 -2.37 -11.29 25.60
CA GLU A 615 -2.99 -12.59 25.30
C GLU A 615 -1.98 -13.64 24.81
N GLY A 616 -0.71 -13.26 24.59
CA GLY A 616 0.34 -14.14 24.09
C GLY A 616 0.16 -14.57 22.62
N GLN A 617 -0.70 -13.87 21.88
CA GLN A 617 -0.95 -14.09 20.46
C GLN A 617 0.11 -13.43 19.57
N LEU A 618 0.71 -12.31 20.02
CA LEU A 618 1.72 -11.58 19.24
C LEU A 618 2.98 -12.43 19.03
N ASP A 619 3.36 -12.68 17.77
CA ASP A 619 4.64 -13.31 17.45
C ASP A 619 5.80 -12.31 17.58
N SER A 620 6.74 -12.60 18.49
CA SER A 620 7.91 -11.75 18.75
C SER A 620 9.19 -12.26 18.06
N GLY A 621 9.08 -13.24 17.17
CA GLY A 621 10.23 -13.86 16.52
C GLY A 621 11.02 -14.75 17.50
N ILE A 622 12.34 -14.81 17.34
CA ILE A 622 13.19 -15.55 18.28
C ILE A 622 13.27 -14.81 19.61
N VAL A 623 12.89 -15.50 20.69
CA VAL A 623 12.94 -14.94 22.04
C VAL A 623 14.33 -15.17 22.64
N ASP A 624 15.06 -14.08 22.87
CA ASP A 624 16.33 -14.14 23.61
C ASP A 624 16.06 -14.39 25.10
N ILE A 625 16.56 -15.51 25.61
CA ILE A 625 16.53 -15.81 27.04
C ILE A 625 17.66 -15.02 27.69
N LYS A 626 17.31 -13.94 28.37
CA LYS A 626 18.22 -13.16 29.20
C LYS A 626 18.20 -13.75 30.62
N ALA A 627 19.36 -14.16 31.09
CA ALA A 627 19.60 -14.57 32.46
C ALA A 627 21.01 -14.13 32.87
N LYS A 628 21.24 -13.94 34.17
CA LYS A 628 22.56 -13.51 34.67
C LYS A 628 23.58 -14.62 34.57
N ASN A 629 23.15 -15.83 34.94
CA ASN A 629 23.93 -17.06 34.83
C ASN A 629 23.11 -18.08 34.05
N VAL A 630 23.76 -18.72 33.09
CA VAL A 630 23.18 -19.76 32.23
C VAL A 630 24.14 -20.94 32.23
N GLU A 631 23.80 -21.96 33.00
CA GLU A 631 24.61 -23.15 33.15
C GLU A 631 23.93 -24.34 32.46
N MET A 632 24.71 -25.09 31.68
CA MET A 632 24.24 -26.33 31.10
C MET A 632 24.22 -27.41 32.18
N THR A 633 23.05 -27.96 32.46
CA THR A 633 22.85 -28.90 33.59
C THR A 633 23.37 -30.30 33.25
N GLU A 634 23.27 -30.69 31.99
CA GLU A 634 23.64 -32.02 31.50
C GLU A 634 24.32 -31.94 30.14
N SER A 635 25.06 -32.98 29.77
CA SER A 635 25.60 -33.09 28.41
C SER A 635 24.47 -33.12 27.38
N PRO A 636 24.59 -32.42 26.23
CA PRO A 636 23.55 -32.37 25.21
C PRO A 636 23.16 -33.78 24.75
N ARG A 637 21.85 -34.08 24.78
CA ARG A 637 21.33 -35.41 24.43
C ARG A 637 20.93 -35.42 22.95
N THR A 638 21.52 -36.30 22.15
CA THR A 638 21.07 -36.49 20.77
C THR A 638 19.77 -37.28 20.78
N VAL A 639 18.68 -36.65 20.31
CA VAL A 639 17.33 -37.24 20.39
C VAL A 639 16.80 -37.73 19.05
N HIS A 640 17.38 -37.28 17.94
CA HIS A 640 17.06 -37.76 16.60
C HIS A 640 18.24 -37.56 15.65
N THR A 641 18.40 -38.47 14.70
CA THR A 641 19.40 -38.38 13.62
C THR A 641 18.67 -38.53 12.30
N ASP A 642 18.79 -37.55 11.42
CA ASP A 642 18.14 -37.56 10.12
C ASP A 642 18.84 -38.52 9.16
N SER A 643 18.07 -39.44 8.58
CA SER A 643 18.59 -40.54 7.76
C SER A 643 19.18 -40.10 6.42
N LEU A 644 18.83 -38.92 5.92
CA LEU A 644 19.29 -38.39 4.63
C LEU A 644 20.55 -37.53 4.76
N SER A 645 20.62 -36.69 5.80
CA SER A 645 21.68 -35.69 5.97
C SER A 645 22.69 -36.04 7.07
N GLY A 646 22.38 -36.99 7.96
CA GLY A 646 23.19 -37.30 9.13
C GLY A 646 23.20 -36.17 10.18
N ALA A 647 22.41 -35.10 9.98
CA ALA A 647 22.31 -34.00 10.92
C ALA A 647 21.53 -34.42 12.17
N LEU A 648 21.95 -33.88 13.31
CA LEU A 648 21.46 -34.26 14.63
C LEU A 648 20.40 -33.28 15.13
N THR A 649 19.37 -33.80 15.79
CA THR A 649 18.50 -33.04 16.69
C THR A 649 18.98 -33.28 18.11
N VAL A 650 19.29 -32.20 18.84
CA VAL A 650 19.92 -32.26 20.16
C VAL A 650 19.06 -31.53 21.17
N LEU A 651 18.77 -32.19 22.30
CA LEU A 651 18.12 -31.60 23.46
C LEU A 651 19.19 -31.04 24.40
N PHE A 652 19.09 -29.75 24.68
CA PHE A 652 19.92 -29.04 25.63
C PHE A 652 19.11 -28.67 26.87
N THR A 653 19.64 -28.98 28.05
CA THR A 653 19.01 -28.64 29.33
C THR A 653 19.86 -27.61 30.06
N PHE A 654 19.26 -26.46 30.34
CA PHE A 654 19.91 -25.35 31.03
C PHE A 654 19.24 -25.07 32.37
N THR A 655 20.04 -24.72 33.36
CA THR A 655 19.56 -24.02 34.55
C THR A 655 19.90 -22.55 34.41
N ILE A 656 18.87 -21.71 34.48
CA ILE A 656 18.99 -20.26 34.38
C ILE A 656 18.71 -19.59 35.71
N ASP A 657 19.56 -18.63 36.07
CA ASP A 657 19.34 -17.74 37.22
C ASP A 657 18.82 -16.38 36.73
N ARG A 658 17.53 -16.11 37.00
CA ARG A 658 16.86 -14.84 36.68
C ARG A 658 16.81 -13.87 37.85
N GLY A 659 17.45 -14.22 38.96
CA GLY A 659 17.41 -13.41 40.17
C GLY A 659 18.13 -12.08 40.03
N VAL A 660 17.69 -11.10 40.81
CA VAL A 660 18.39 -9.83 40.97
C VAL A 660 18.90 -9.75 42.41
N THR A 661 20.22 -9.74 42.58
CA THR A 661 20.85 -9.53 43.89
C THR A 661 20.57 -8.12 44.40
N TRP A 662 20.70 -7.93 45.70
CA TRP A 662 20.49 -6.64 46.35
C TRP A 662 21.41 -5.55 45.76
N GLU A 663 22.69 -5.85 45.55
CA GLU A 663 23.68 -4.89 45.02
C GLU A 663 23.30 -4.43 43.62
N SER A 664 22.80 -5.35 42.80
CA SER A 664 22.36 -5.07 41.44
C SER A 664 21.11 -4.19 41.44
N ALA A 665 20.13 -4.48 42.30
CA ALA A 665 18.92 -3.66 42.42
C ALA A 665 19.25 -2.24 42.92
N LYS A 666 20.19 -2.12 43.87
CA LYS A 666 20.67 -0.84 44.38
C LYS A 666 21.34 -0.01 43.28
N THR A 667 22.23 -0.63 42.50
CA THR A 667 22.93 0.03 41.39
C THR A 667 21.95 0.54 40.34
N MET A 668 20.91 -0.23 39.99
CA MET A 668 19.87 0.20 39.04
C MET A 668 19.14 1.48 39.49
N LEU A 669 18.87 1.63 40.78
CA LEU A 669 18.25 2.84 41.32
C LEU A 669 19.22 4.03 41.29
N GLU A 670 20.46 3.82 41.74
CA GLU A 670 21.51 4.86 41.76
C GLU A 670 21.86 5.39 40.36
N GLU A 671 21.94 4.52 39.37
CA GLU A 671 22.15 4.92 37.97
C GLU A 671 20.99 5.80 37.49
N ARG A 672 19.76 5.40 37.79
CA ARG A 672 18.56 6.13 37.36
C ARG A 672 18.44 7.51 38.01
N GLU A 673 18.84 7.63 39.28
CA GLU A 673 18.93 8.91 40.00
C GLU A 673 20.00 9.84 39.39
N LYS A 674 21.14 9.30 38.95
CA LYS A 674 22.22 10.10 38.31
C LYS A 674 21.82 10.68 36.95
N PHE A 675 20.95 10.02 36.19
CA PHE A 675 20.47 10.50 34.89
C PHE A 675 19.37 11.56 34.99
N GLY A 676 18.99 12.03 36.19
CA GLY A 676 17.99 13.08 36.37
C GLY A 676 16.56 12.68 36.00
N ALA A 677 16.30 11.38 35.80
CA ALA A 677 15.03 10.82 35.34
C ALA A 677 14.26 10.08 36.46
N GLY A 678 14.58 10.35 37.73
CA GLY A 678 13.91 9.73 38.89
C GLY A 678 12.67 10.51 39.30
N THR A 679 11.49 9.90 39.25
CA THR A 679 10.28 10.48 39.86
C THR A 679 10.23 10.19 41.35
N SER A 680 9.44 10.97 42.12
CA SER A 680 9.27 10.78 43.57
C SER A 680 8.71 9.41 43.98
N ILE A 681 8.21 8.63 43.01
CA ILE A 681 7.61 7.31 43.17
C ILE A 681 8.64 6.18 42.90
N ASP A 682 9.82 6.50 42.38
CA ASP A 682 10.87 5.49 42.22
C ASP A 682 11.46 5.05 43.57
N GLY A 683 11.77 3.77 43.67
CA GLY A 683 12.45 3.21 44.85
C GLY A 683 11.89 1.86 45.28
N PHE A 684 12.22 1.47 46.51
CA PHE A 684 11.89 0.16 47.06
C PHE A 684 10.55 0.16 47.80
N TYR A 685 9.83 -0.95 47.66
CA TYR A 685 8.46 -1.13 48.14
C TYR A 685 8.30 -2.48 48.85
N GLU A 686 7.52 -2.49 49.92
CA GLU A 686 7.12 -3.67 50.69
C GLU A 686 5.63 -3.92 50.50
N SER A 687 5.21 -5.19 50.38
CA SER A 687 3.80 -5.53 50.24
C SER A 687 3.00 -5.14 51.48
N ARG A 688 1.83 -4.50 51.29
CA ARG A 688 0.96 -4.09 52.41
C ARG A 688 0.31 -5.29 53.10
N ARG A 689 0.00 -6.32 52.32
CA ARG A 689 -0.55 -7.58 52.81
C ARG A 689 0.58 -8.59 52.95
N GLU A 690 0.54 -9.36 54.03
CA GLU A 690 1.27 -10.62 54.11
C GLU A 690 0.52 -11.64 53.27
N TRP A 691 1.24 -12.26 52.35
CA TRP A 691 0.69 -13.33 51.53
C TRP A 691 1.66 -14.50 51.54
N MET A 692 1.13 -15.71 51.70
CA MET A 692 1.94 -16.94 51.78
C MET A 692 2.95 -16.96 52.95
N GLY A 693 2.68 -16.22 54.03
CA GLY A 693 3.47 -16.24 55.27
C GLY A 693 4.65 -15.25 55.33
N ARG A 694 4.79 -14.33 54.37
CA ARG A 694 5.83 -13.29 54.39
C ARG A 694 5.37 -12.00 53.69
N ARG A 695 6.12 -10.91 53.90
CA ARG A 695 6.02 -9.67 53.11
C ARG A 695 7.04 -9.70 51.99
N HIS A 696 6.63 -9.25 50.81
CA HIS A 696 7.45 -9.29 49.61
C HIS A 696 8.02 -7.91 49.29
N PHE A 697 9.23 -7.90 48.74
CA PHE A 697 9.95 -6.67 48.38
C PHE A 697 10.04 -6.52 46.86
N ILE A 698 9.85 -5.30 46.37
CA ILE A 698 9.97 -4.97 44.95
C ILE A 698 10.70 -3.64 44.78
N LEU A 699 11.37 -3.48 43.64
CA LEU A 699 11.93 -2.21 43.17
C LEU A 699 11.01 -1.70 42.08
N SER A 700 10.54 -0.47 42.21
CA SER A 700 9.67 0.19 41.25
C SER A 700 10.45 1.29 40.55
N LEU A 701 10.41 1.27 39.22
CA LEU A 701 11.03 2.25 38.35
C LEU A 701 9.98 2.70 37.32
N GLU A 702 9.69 3.99 37.19
CA GLU A 702 8.85 4.51 36.10
C GLU A 702 9.25 3.98 34.72
N GLY A 703 8.25 3.62 33.92
CA GLY A 703 8.38 3.02 32.61
C GLY A 703 8.60 4.05 31.50
N SER A 704 8.29 3.65 30.27
CA SER A 704 8.37 4.57 29.11
C SER A 704 7.10 5.42 28.96
N THR A 705 6.01 4.98 29.58
CA THR A 705 4.72 5.68 29.61
C THR A 705 4.53 6.31 30.99
N GLU A 706 4.19 7.59 31.02
CA GLU A 706 3.98 8.33 32.26
C GLU A 706 2.90 7.66 33.13
N GLY A 707 3.18 7.49 34.42
CA GLY A 707 2.26 6.84 35.37
C GLY A 707 2.25 5.30 35.36
N MET A 708 3.03 4.65 34.50
CA MET A 708 3.26 3.20 34.47
C MET A 708 4.65 2.88 35.04
N TYR A 709 4.74 1.87 35.91
CA TYR A 709 5.98 1.53 36.63
C TYR A 709 6.43 0.11 36.34
N LYS A 710 7.68 -0.04 35.93
CA LYS A 710 8.41 -1.31 35.84
C LYS A 710 8.68 -1.85 37.23
N ILE A 711 8.28 -3.10 37.44
CA ILE A 711 8.41 -3.77 38.73
C ILE A 711 9.52 -4.81 38.65
N ILE A 712 10.54 -4.68 39.48
CA ILE A 712 11.64 -5.62 39.59
C ILE A 712 11.49 -6.40 40.90
N ARG A 713 11.60 -7.73 40.83
CA ARG A 713 11.50 -8.63 41.99
C ARG A 713 12.81 -9.38 42.23
N PRO A 714 13.13 -9.76 43.47
CA PRO A 714 14.32 -10.55 43.79
C PRO A 714 14.39 -11.86 43.00
N ALA A 715 13.27 -12.57 42.88
CA ALA A 715 13.21 -13.91 42.30
C ALA A 715 13.23 -13.96 40.76
N ILE A 716 12.55 -13.03 40.09
CA ILE A 716 12.30 -13.09 38.63
C ILE A 716 12.89 -11.91 37.86
N GLY A 717 13.44 -10.92 38.55
CA GLY A 717 13.88 -9.67 37.95
C GLY A 717 12.72 -8.80 37.48
N GLU A 718 12.91 -8.12 36.36
CA GLU A 718 11.91 -7.23 35.76
C GLU A 718 10.66 -8.01 35.32
N ALA A 719 9.51 -7.60 35.82
CA ALA A 719 8.22 -8.17 35.47
C ALA A 719 7.84 -7.76 34.03
N LEU A 720 7.26 -8.71 33.29
CA LEU A 720 6.74 -8.49 31.94
C LEU A 720 5.65 -7.41 31.84
N ARG A 721 4.96 -7.11 32.94
CA ARG A 721 3.87 -6.15 33.01
C ARG A 721 4.26 -4.98 33.89
N GLU A 722 4.18 -3.77 33.32
CA GLU A 722 4.22 -2.52 34.07
C GLU A 722 2.95 -2.35 34.91
N MET A 723 3.08 -1.72 36.07
CA MET A 723 2.02 -1.53 37.05
C MET A 723 1.63 -0.05 37.10
N PRO A 724 0.34 0.30 36.98
CA PRO A 724 -0.09 1.68 37.12
C PRO A 724 0.13 2.19 38.54
N SER A 725 0.38 3.50 38.66
CA SER A 725 0.67 4.17 39.94
C SER A 725 -0.40 3.92 41.02
N SER A 726 -1.67 3.85 40.62
CA SER A 726 -2.82 3.58 41.49
C SER A 726 -2.78 2.16 42.10
N GLU A 727 -2.42 1.16 41.28
CA GLU A 727 -2.28 -0.22 41.71
C GLU A 727 -1.06 -0.41 42.62
N LEU A 728 0.07 0.22 42.28
CA LEU A 728 1.30 0.18 43.08
C LEU A 728 1.07 0.73 44.49
N LYS A 729 0.46 1.92 44.59
CA LYS A 729 0.13 2.57 45.88
C LYS A 729 -0.87 1.77 46.69
N SER A 730 -1.80 1.08 46.03
CA SER A 730 -2.80 0.22 46.69
C SER A 730 -2.19 -1.06 47.29
N LYS A 731 -1.30 -1.72 46.55
CA LYS A 731 -0.75 -3.04 46.93
C LYS A 731 0.52 -2.96 47.78
N TYR A 732 1.32 -1.91 47.62
CA TYR A 732 2.62 -1.78 48.25
C TYR A 732 2.78 -0.47 49.02
N ARG A 733 3.77 -0.43 49.91
CA ARG A 733 4.17 0.75 50.68
C ARG A 733 5.65 1.01 50.43
N LYS A 734 6.01 2.26 50.10
CA LYS A 734 7.40 2.68 49.90
C LYS A 734 8.19 2.51 51.21
N VAL A 735 9.41 2.02 51.13
CA VAL A 735 10.29 1.78 52.28
C VAL A 735 11.55 2.62 52.15
N SER A 736 11.82 3.45 53.17
CA SER A 736 13.01 4.31 53.23
C SER A 736 14.21 3.66 53.93
N SER A 737 13.98 2.62 54.74
CA SER A 737 15.04 1.93 55.48
C SER A 737 15.77 0.93 54.57
N ILE A 738 17.02 1.25 54.25
CA ILE A 738 17.88 0.44 53.38
C ILE A 738 18.19 -0.95 53.99
N ASP A 739 18.38 -1.02 55.32
CA ASP A 739 18.69 -2.28 56.02
C ASP A 739 17.52 -3.25 56.01
N LYS A 740 16.29 -2.72 56.17
CA LYS A 740 15.09 -3.55 56.12
C LYS A 740 14.87 -4.13 54.72
N VAL A 741 15.06 -3.32 53.68
CA VAL A 741 14.89 -3.78 52.30
C VAL A 741 16.00 -4.74 51.92
N SER A 742 17.26 -4.44 52.23
CA SER A 742 18.39 -5.33 51.89
C SER A 742 18.22 -6.73 52.47
N LYS A 743 17.90 -6.82 53.76
CA LYS A 743 17.65 -8.10 54.44
C LYS A 743 16.45 -8.84 53.84
N GLY A 744 15.32 -8.15 53.65
CA GLY A 744 14.11 -8.76 53.09
C GLY A 744 14.27 -9.19 51.63
N TRP A 745 14.99 -8.41 50.84
CA TRP A 745 15.33 -8.72 49.45
C TRP A 745 16.23 -9.95 49.36
N GLN A 746 17.27 -10.02 50.20
CA GLN A 746 18.21 -11.13 50.25
C GLN A 746 17.52 -12.43 50.70
N GLU A 747 16.69 -12.37 51.74
CA GLU A 747 15.89 -13.52 52.19
C GLU A 747 14.95 -14.05 51.10
N GLU A 748 14.30 -13.17 50.35
CA GLU A 748 13.45 -13.57 49.22
C GLU A 748 14.26 -14.11 48.03
N TYR A 749 15.42 -13.51 47.75
CA TYR A 749 16.37 -13.96 46.74
C TYR A 749 16.91 -15.37 47.03
N ASP A 750 17.25 -15.66 48.29
CA ASP A 750 17.79 -16.96 48.69
C ASP A 750 16.70 -18.04 48.74
N ALA A 751 15.53 -17.72 49.33
CA ALA A 751 14.41 -18.64 49.39
C ALA A 751 13.89 -19.04 47.99
N SER A 752 13.86 -18.09 47.05
CA SER A 752 13.35 -18.33 45.69
C SER A 752 14.20 -19.30 44.86
N SER A 753 15.43 -19.61 45.27
CA SER A 753 16.26 -20.64 44.62
C SER A 753 15.65 -22.04 44.70
N LYS A 754 14.99 -22.38 45.82
CA LYS A 754 14.46 -23.72 46.10
C LYS A 754 12.93 -23.73 46.25
N GLN A 755 12.33 -22.59 46.59
CA GLN A 755 10.91 -22.47 46.90
C GLN A 755 10.16 -21.66 45.84
N CYS A 756 8.97 -22.15 45.45
CA CYS A 756 8.08 -21.38 44.60
C CYS A 756 7.45 -20.19 45.36
N MET A 757 6.91 -19.22 44.64
CA MET A 757 6.25 -18.04 45.23
C MET A 757 5.04 -18.42 46.11
N HIS A 758 4.43 -19.59 45.90
CA HIS A 758 3.33 -20.10 46.72
C HIS A 758 3.75 -20.68 48.08
N GLY A 759 5.05 -20.60 48.42
CA GLY A 759 5.55 -21.06 49.71
C GLY A 759 5.54 -22.60 49.86
N SER A 760 5.64 -23.06 51.11
CA SER A 760 5.73 -24.48 51.45
C SER A 760 4.40 -25.23 51.32
N LYS A 761 3.27 -24.51 51.31
CA LYS A 761 1.91 -25.07 51.18
C LYS A 761 1.39 -25.08 49.74
N CYS A 762 2.29 -25.10 48.75
CA CYS A 762 1.89 -25.07 47.35
C CYS A 762 1.12 -26.34 46.96
N LYS A 763 -0.09 -26.18 46.41
CA LYS A 763 -0.93 -27.29 45.92
C LYS A 763 -0.26 -28.15 44.83
N ILE A 764 0.71 -27.59 44.11
CA ILE A 764 1.42 -28.24 42.99
C ILE A 764 2.69 -28.97 43.49
N GLY A 765 3.12 -28.74 44.74
CA GLY A 765 4.27 -29.42 45.34
C GLY A 765 5.62 -29.06 44.67
N SER A 766 6.53 -30.04 44.62
CA SER A 766 7.91 -29.90 44.12
C SER A 766 8.01 -29.49 42.65
N TYR A 767 6.99 -29.80 41.84
CA TYR A 767 6.90 -29.47 40.42
C TYR A 767 6.51 -28.01 40.14
N CYS A 768 6.18 -27.22 41.17
CA CYS A 768 5.84 -25.81 41.00
C CYS A 768 7.08 -24.97 40.70
N THR A 769 7.18 -24.44 39.48
CA THR A 769 8.24 -23.52 39.05
C THR A 769 7.83 -22.04 39.14
N VAL A 770 6.60 -21.75 39.57
CA VAL A 770 6.06 -20.38 39.57
C VAL A 770 6.80 -19.50 40.59
N GLY A 771 7.49 -18.49 40.08
CA GLY A 771 8.26 -17.54 40.88
C GLY A 771 9.51 -18.14 41.55
N ARG A 772 10.01 -19.28 41.06
CA ARG A 772 11.36 -19.75 41.38
C ARG A 772 12.39 -18.94 40.60
N ARG A 773 13.53 -18.70 41.24
CA ARG A 773 14.69 -17.99 40.69
C ARG A 773 15.46 -18.84 39.70
N LEU A 774 15.75 -20.07 40.13
CA LEU A 774 16.37 -21.09 39.30
C LEU A 774 15.27 -21.79 38.50
N GLN A 775 15.38 -21.72 37.18
CA GLN A 775 14.46 -22.41 36.29
C GLN A 775 15.24 -23.31 35.34
N GLU A 776 14.76 -24.54 35.21
CA GLU A 776 15.23 -25.43 34.16
C GLU A 776 14.54 -25.09 32.83
N LEU A 777 15.32 -24.98 31.76
CA LEU A 777 14.88 -24.74 30.40
C LEU A 777 15.39 -25.85 29.49
N ASN A 778 14.47 -26.41 28.72
CA ASN A 778 14.74 -27.44 27.75
C ASN A 778 14.65 -26.83 26.34
N ILE A 779 15.76 -26.84 25.61
CA ILE A 779 15.88 -26.28 24.25
C ILE A 779 16.24 -27.40 23.29
N LEU A 780 15.38 -27.63 22.30
CA LEU A 780 15.65 -28.56 21.22
C LEU A 780 16.29 -27.83 20.05
N GLY A 781 17.59 -28.05 19.81
CA GLY A 781 18.36 -27.43 18.73
C GLY A 781 18.81 -28.45 17.68
N GLY A 782 19.55 -27.97 16.68
CA GLY A 782 19.97 -28.79 15.55
C GLY A 782 18.89 -28.86 14.47
N LEU A 783 18.70 -30.02 13.84
CA LEU A 783 17.73 -30.20 12.77
C LEU A 783 16.31 -30.42 13.32
N ILE A 784 15.35 -29.53 13.03
CA ILE A 784 14.04 -29.53 13.69
C ILE A 784 12.89 -29.90 12.74
N LEU A 785 12.99 -29.56 11.46
CA LEU A 785 11.91 -29.79 10.50
C LEU A 785 11.42 -31.25 10.40
N PRO A 786 12.29 -32.29 10.44
CA PRO A 786 11.84 -33.68 10.41
C PRO A 786 10.94 -34.05 11.58
N VAL A 787 11.22 -33.47 12.75
CA VAL A 787 10.56 -33.79 14.02
C VAL A 787 9.43 -32.82 14.36
N TRP A 788 9.18 -31.82 13.50
CA TRP A 788 8.20 -30.76 13.74
C TRP A 788 6.81 -31.30 14.06
N GLY A 789 6.30 -32.24 13.26
CA GLY A 789 4.97 -32.82 13.46
C GLY A 789 4.84 -33.57 14.80
N THR A 790 5.92 -34.19 15.27
CA THR A 790 5.96 -34.87 16.58
C THR A 790 5.90 -33.85 17.72
N ILE A 791 6.67 -32.75 17.59
CA ILE A 791 6.68 -31.67 18.58
C ILE A 791 5.32 -30.99 18.65
N GLU A 792 4.71 -30.66 17.52
CA GLU A 792 3.40 -30.01 17.48
C GLU A 792 2.33 -30.89 18.15
N LYS A 793 2.34 -32.20 17.90
CA LYS A 793 1.44 -33.16 18.57
C LYS A 793 1.68 -33.22 20.09
N ALA A 794 2.93 -33.15 20.54
CA ALA A 794 3.26 -33.17 21.97
C ALA A 794 2.85 -31.87 22.68
N LEU A 795 3.02 -30.72 22.02
CA LEU A 795 2.63 -29.42 22.54
C LEU A 795 1.10 -29.22 22.53
N ALA A 796 0.39 -29.72 21.51
CA ALA A 796 -1.07 -29.63 21.43
C ALA A 796 -1.80 -30.28 22.63
N LYS A 797 -1.18 -31.30 23.24
CA LYS A 797 -1.70 -32.01 24.43
C LYS A 797 -1.54 -31.23 25.75
N GLN A 798 -0.82 -30.10 25.76
CA GLN A 798 -0.56 -29.36 26.98
C GLN A 798 -1.79 -28.56 27.43
N GLU A 799 -2.07 -28.52 28.74
CA GLU A 799 -3.26 -27.82 29.27
C GLU A 799 -3.17 -26.29 29.13
N ARG A 800 -1.98 -25.73 29.31
CA ARG A 800 -1.76 -24.27 29.24
C ARG A 800 -1.64 -23.82 27.80
N LEU A 801 -2.43 -22.83 27.38
CA LEU A 801 -2.37 -22.22 26.05
C LEU A 801 -0.95 -21.76 25.66
N ILE A 802 -0.19 -21.18 26.60
CA ILE A 802 1.20 -20.75 26.39
C ILE A 802 2.14 -21.93 26.07
N HIS A 803 1.84 -23.13 26.57
CA HIS A 803 2.63 -24.34 26.34
C HIS A 803 2.22 -25.08 25.05
N LYS A 804 1.08 -24.72 24.44
CA LYS A 804 0.65 -25.29 23.15
C LYS A 804 1.38 -24.68 21.95
N ARG A 805 1.98 -23.50 22.12
CA ARG A 805 2.64 -22.75 21.04
C ARG A 805 4.12 -23.11 20.92
N ILE A 806 4.57 -23.32 19.69
CA ILE A 806 5.99 -23.45 19.35
C ILE A 806 6.66 -22.09 19.54
N ARG A 807 7.75 -22.06 20.33
CA ARG A 807 8.53 -20.85 20.58
C ARG A 807 9.98 -21.11 20.24
N VAL A 808 10.52 -20.33 19.33
CA VAL A 808 11.94 -20.35 19.01
C VAL A 808 12.66 -19.46 19.99
N VAL A 809 13.67 -20.01 20.66
CA VAL A 809 14.47 -19.30 21.65
C VAL A 809 15.92 -19.29 21.25
N ARG A 810 16.61 -18.25 21.70
CA ARG A 810 18.06 -18.13 21.62
C ARG A 810 18.60 -17.90 23.01
N LEU A 811 19.70 -18.57 23.30
CA LEU A 811 20.35 -18.56 24.59
C LEU A 811 21.85 -18.48 24.35
N VAL A 812 22.53 -17.66 25.15
CA VAL A 812 23.99 -17.57 25.17
C VAL A 812 24.42 -18.03 26.55
N THR A 813 25.25 -19.05 26.61
CA THR A 813 25.79 -19.57 27.86
C THR A 813 26.80 -18.59 28.44
N THR A 814 26.84 -18.49 29.77
CA THR A 814 27.69 -17.49 30.45
C THR A 814 29.14 -17.89 30.57
N ASN A 815 29.42 -19.20 30.57
CA ASN A 815 30.75 -19.71 30.89
C ASN A 815 31.66 -19.78 29.66
N ASP A 816 31.09 -20.12 28.50
CA ASP A 816 31.78 -20.37 27.24
C ASP A 816 31.28 -19.49 26.08
N SER A 817 30.31 -18.59 26.33
CA SER A 817 29.71 -17.71 25.32
C SER A 817 29.16 -18.47 24.10
N GLN A 818 28.81 -19.74 24.27
CA GLN A 818 28.23 -20.56 23.22
C GLN A 818 26.80 -20.11 22.95
N ARG A 819 26.50 -19.87 21.68
CA ARG A 819 25.18 -19.46 21.25
C ARG A 819 24.38 -20.66 20.77
N ILE A 820 23.21 -20.84 21.36
CA ILE A 820 22.30 -21.95 21.10
C ILE A 820 20.96 -21.38 20.65
N VAL A 821 20.44 -21.92 19.55
CA VAL A 821 19.14 -21.55 18.98
C VAL A 821 18.34 -22.83 18.78
N GLY A 822 17.09 -22.83 19.22
CA GLY A 822 16.23 -24.00 19.13
C GLY A 822 14.81 -23.74 19.62
N LEU A 823 14.02 -24.80 19.70
CA LEU A 823 12.66 -24.76 20.22
C LEU A 823 12.63 -24.90 21.73
N LEU A 824 11.93 -23.99 22.42
CA LEU A 824 11.68 -24.10 23.84
C LEU A 824 10.61 -25.17 24.09
N ILE A 825 11.00 -26.25 24.74
CA ILE A 825 10.10 -27.33 25.15
C ILE A 825 9.72 -27.11 26.62
N PRO A 826 8.43 -26.95 26.96
CA PRO A 826 8.00 -26.91 28.34
C PRO A 826 8.38 -28.20 29.07
N ASN A 827 8.78 -28.13 30.34
CA ASN A 827 9.19 -29.32 31.10
C ASN A 827 8.11 -30.42 31.13
N SER A 828 6.82 -30.03 31.14
CA SER A 828 5.68 -30.96 31.06
C SER A 828 5.52 -31.68 29.71
N ALA A 829 6.19 -31.20 28.67
CA ALA A 829 6.14 -31.77 27.32
C ALA A 829 7.39 -32.58 26.95
N VAL A 830 8.49 -32.48 27.71
CA VAL A 830 9.78 -33.10 27.38
C VAL A 830 9.63 -34.62 27.20
N GLU A 831 9.02 -35.32 28.15
CA GLU A 831 8.82 -36.77 28.05
C GLU A 831 7.94 -37.17 26.86
N SER A 832 6.88 -36.39 26.59
CA SER A 832 6.03 -36.64 25.42
C SER A 832 6.76 -36.43 24.10
N VAL A 833 7.70 -35.48 24.04
CA VAL A 833 8.55 -35.26 22.87
C VAL A 833 9.53 -36.42 22.72
N LEU A 834 10.26 -36.80 23.78
CA LEU A 834 11.23 -37.91 23.74
C LEU A 834 10.58 -39.24 23.34
N THR A 835 9.40 -39.54 23.90
CA THR A 835 8.61 -40.74 23.55
C THR A 835 8.18 -40.71 22.08
N GLY A 836 7.71 -39.55 21.60
CA GLY A 836 7.31 -39.37 20.21
C GLY A 836 8.48 -39.49 19.22
N LEU A 837 9.70 -39.21 19.67
CA LEU A 837 10.94 -39.39 18.90
C LEU A 837 11.52 -40.80 19.01
N GLN A 838 10.88 -41.70 19.75
CA GLN A 838 11.38 -43.06 20.03
C GLN A 838 12.79 -43.06 20.63
N TRP A 839 13.12 -42.04 21.42
CA TRP A 839 14.43 -41.96 22.05
C TRP A 839 14.56 -43.02 23.16
N VAL A 840 15.57 -43.89 23.03
CA VAL A 840 15.94 -44.87 24.04
C VAL A 840 17.17 -44.32 24.76
N GLY A 841 17.05 -44.06 26.06
CA GLY A 841 18.16 -43.52 26.85
C GLY A 841 19.34 -44.49 26.86
N HIS A 842 20.46 -44.05 26.30
CA HIS A 842 21.76 -44.71 26.44
C HIS A 842 22.65 -43.87 27.35
#